data_AF-A0A3A1P1A8-F1
#
_entry.id   AF-A0A3A1P1A8-F1
#
_cell.length_a   1.000
_cell.length_b   1.000
_cell.length_c   1.000
_cell.angle_alpha   90.00
_cell.angle_beta   90.00
_cell.angle_gamma   90.00
#
_symmetry.space_group_name_H-M   'P 1'
#
loop_
_entity.id
_entity.type
_entity.pdbx_description
1 polymer ?
#
loop_
_entity_poly.entity_id
_entity_poly.type
_entity_poly.pdbx_seq_one_letter_code
_entity_poly.pdbx_strand_id
1 'polypeptide(L)'
;MGAPLILIEASPRRVSTGATETVRLAGGGGIKPYHYGGHHWRAGIAKLPTIVTALDFENGEFGTGAVPAASEVRWSPSSKADLAEMAAFLWKDAAITMRIGPEPTEGELPPVVLTGKVLETPIADGVMTIQFSDPAADLKKPLLTDRFAGTGGLEGPADWAGRIKQRSLGAVWNVPGEPLDPANNIWCFADPSRPLHAFDAVRDRGAAAASLTLLGWQGSAEATFAALQAAEAPQGGGVVAPSIACVKWWSAHARAITADIRGEVGSGYVETSAELAERIVAAAGGPAFTAGNVAQATILRPAPAGWLLKDETVTAASVLDQLLGNVSLLWVIEAAGTISIREWAWGAPVASARIVKASRVASFSPMGTRRLGYRRNELVMPRSSLAAIVLYGDGTPIEDLKPAQPGADVTGDNTSKDTENVNGVPASQVAQAVSDLADLQADVTAAEIAVAAAEAQIADLFATYGDTAGAAESAALAASHAGDAAASATVASTQQVIATDAAAAALDSYNLTASIVADQSDTIGTLSASVSSQASALATLETSFASLNTTVASHGVSISQQTTAITTLNGNVATLFGRWSVTVNVNGHVTGVALNNNGQTGAFAVLADVFSVTSPSGGYGLTWVGGILWNRGPSNSVLMGHNFGTSNDLLLWAGPTPSSPANVSKGSGVFWVDKNGSAQFGGSLPPGSVGNNELANGAITGVKIGNLEVTNAKIGNLQVGTSKIGFDAVTKINYVETGLIYINNNVQVTIASLTVTKDEADSVLKITVHSNARLQDNARRTNYIYVGGTVVWSSTTWPAGDDTTWSTEAYKAVVAGLSAGSHTISFRTTLFNGATTNFSHMSNTILEVEERKR
;
A
#
# COMPACT_ATOMS: atom_id res chain seq x y z
N MET A 1 -13.85 42.16 30.07
CA MET A 1 -12.58 41.45 30.37
C MET A 1 -11.59 41.84 29.29
N GLY A 2 -10.43 42.38 29.67
CA GLY A 2 -9.35 42.70 28.72
C GLY A 2 -8.86 41.44 28.01
N ALA A 3 -8.31 41.59 26.80
CA ALA A 3 -7.71 40.49 26.08
C ALA A 3 -6.54 39.91 26.90
N PRO A 4 -6.40 38.57 27.03
CA PRO A 4 -5.32 37.98 27.81
C PRO A 4 -3.95 38.31 27.19
N LEU A 5 -2.98 38.62 28.03
CA LEU A 5 -1.57 38.80 27.66
C LEU A 5 -0.86 37.45 27.73
N ILE A 6 -0.09 37.12 26.70
CA ILE A 6 0.71 35.90 26.60
C ILE A 6 2.17 36.29 26.47
N LEU A 7 3.01 35.85 27.40
CA LEU A 7 4.46 36.05 27.37
C LEU A 7 5.18 34.70 27.41
N ILE A 8 6.19 34.52 26.57
CA ILE A 8 6.98 33.29 26.46
C ILE A 8 8.46 33.64 26.52
N GLU A 9 9.14 33.14 27.55
CA GLU A 9 10.58 33.27 27.72
C GLU A 9 11.22 31.91 27.48
N ALA A 10 12.20 31.83 26.59
CA ALA A 10 12.92 30.60 26.30
C ALA A 10 14.43 30.86 26.27
N SER A 11 15.22 29.83 26.56
CA SER A 11 16.69 29.91 26.56
C SER A 11 17.32 28.94 25.55
N PRO A 12 17.14 29.14 24.23
CA PRO A 12 17.73 28.26 23.21
C PRO A 12 19.22 28.56 22.99
N ARG A 13 19.94 27.61 22.35
CA ARG A 13 21.39 27.75 22.07
C ARG A 13 21.61 28.31 20.68
N ARG A 14 22.47 29.32 20.51
CA ARG A 14 22.83 29.83 19.19
C ARG A 14 23.72 28.83 18.46
N VAL A 15 23.33 28.41 17.25
CA VAL A 15 24.04 27.34 16.51
C VAL A 15 25.49 27.72 16.17
N SER A 16 25.76 29.00 15.91
CA SER A 16 27.10 29.46 15.51
C SER A 16 28.10 29.56 16.66
N THR A 17 27.66 29.73 17.90
CA THR A 17 28.53 29.96 19.07
C THR A 17 28.38 28.91 20.17
N GLY A 18 27.29 28.13 20.15
CA GLY A 18 26.92 27.20 21.21
C GLY A 18 26.40 27.87 22.50
N ALA A 19 26.39 29.21 22.56
CA ALA A 19 25.97 29.95 23.74
C ALA A 19 24.44 29.91 23.91
N THR A 20 23.98 29.77 25.14
CA THR A 20 22.57 29.90 25.51
C THR A 20 22.18 31.39 25.53
N GLU A 21 21.10 31.76 24.85
CA GLU A 21 20.58 33.14 24.84
C GLU A 21 19.10 33.17 25.22
N THR A 22 18.65 34.25 25.86
CA THR A 22 17.24 34.40 26.26
C THR A 22 16.42 35.07 25.16
N VAL A 23 15.39 34.36 24.69
CA VAL A 23 14.40 34.84 23.72
C VAL A 23 13.08 35.13 24.43
N ARG A 24 12.47 36.28 24.11
CA ARG A 24 11.21 36.76 24.71
C ARG A 24 10.17 37.08 23.64
N LEU A 25 9.06 36.35 23.65
CA LEU A 25 7.97 36.46 22.67
C LEU A 25 6.66 36.87 23.37
N ALA A 26 5.84 37.68 22.70
CA ALA A 26 4.57 38.18 23.23
C ALA A 26 3.42 38.14 22.21
N GLY A 27 2.19 38.09 22.73
CA GLY A 27 0.96 38.37 21.97
C GLY A 27 -0.25 38.53 22.87
N GLY A 28 -1.38 38.90 22.28
CA GLY A 28 -2.51 39.44 23.05
C GLY A 28 -2.20 40.83 23.62
N GLY A 29 -2.91 41.26 24.65
CA GLY A 29 -2.73 42.59 25.27
C GLY A 29 -3.00 43.79 24.34
N GLY A 30 -3.19 44.96 24.93
CA GLY A 30 -3.38 46.25 24.24
C GLY A 30 -2.15 47.16 24.28
N ILE A 31 -1.21 46.94 25.20
CA ILE A 31 -0.04 47.81 25.39
C ILE A 31 1.06 47.48 24.37
N LYS A 32 1.48 48.50 23.59
CA LYS A 32 2.57 48.41 22.61
C LYS A 32 3.52 49.59 22.79
N PRO A 33 4.85 49.41 22.74
CA PRO A 33 5.58 48.13 22.61
C PRO A 33 5.42 47.23 23.84
N TYR A 34 5.59 45.91 23.67
CA TYR A 34 5.44 44.94 24.76
C TYR A 34 6.66 45.05 25.72
N HIS A 35 6.50 45.78 26.82
CA HIS A 35 7.55 45.96 27.82
C HIS A 35 7.05 45.56 29.21
N TYR A 36 7.46 44.38 29.68
CA TYR A 36 7.04 43.79 30.95
C TYR A 36 8.24 43.19 31.67
N GLY A 37 8.26 43.30 33.00
CA GLY A 37 9.37 42.83 33.85
C GLY A 37 10.70 43.54 33.57
N GLY A 38 10.67 44.78 33.08
CA GLY A 38 11.89 45.51 32.69
C GLY A 38 12.54 45.05 31.38
N HIS A 39 11.84 44.23 30.58
CA HIS A 39 12.35 43.67 29.34
C HIS A 39 11.40 43.91 28.17
N HIS A 40 11.96 44.05 26.97
CA HIS A 40 11.20 44.13 25.71
C HIS A 40 10.89 42.72 25.18
N TRP A 41 9.65 42.51 24.74
CA TRP A 41 9.15 41.24 24.22
C TRP A 41 8.77 41.37 22.74
N ARG A 42 9.14 40.39 21.92
CA ARG A 42 8.89 40.40 20.47
C ARG A 42 7.46 39.97 20.17
N ALA A 43 6.68 40.85 19.54
CA ALA A 43 5.31 40.53 19.14
C ALA A 43 5.25 39.40 18.09
N GLY A 44 4.21 38.58 18.12
CA GLY A 44 3.94 37.60 17.06
C GLY A 44 3.21 36.33 17.50
N ILE A 45 2.85 36.17 18.78
CA ILE A 45 2.07 34.98 19.19
C ILE A 45 0.70 35.03 18.52
N ALA A 46 0.43 34.05 17.65
CA ALA A 46 -0.68 34.08 16.69
C ALA A 46 -2.03 33.64 17.30
N LYS A 47 -2.01 32.87 18.38
CA LYS A 47 -3.21 32.35 19.06
C LYS A 47 -2.90 32.02 20.52
N LEU A 48 -3.95 31.99 21.34
CA LEU A 48 -3.91 31.37 22.67
C LEU A 48 -3.37 29.93 22.57
N PRO A 49 -2.34 29.58 23.37
CA PRO A 49 -1.79 28.23 23.42
C PRO A 49 -2.86 27.21 23.84
N THR A 50 -2.85 26.04 23.22
CA THR A 50 -3.68 24.92 23.65
C THR A 50 -2.83 24.05 24.56
N ILE A 51 -3.27 23.87 25.81
CA ILE A 51 -2.67 22.93 26.76
C ILE A 51 -3.58 21.72 26.81
N VAL A 52 -3.05 20.54 26.47
CA VAL A 52 -3.79 19.29 26.58
C VAL A 52 -3.33 18.57 27.84
N THR A 53 -4.23 18.39 28.79
CA THR A 53 -4.03 17.52 29.95
C THR A 53 -5.17 16.52 30.01
N ALA A 54 -4.85 15.26 30.27
CA ALA A 54 -5.83 14.20 30.49
C ALA A 54 -5.77 13.81 31.97
N LEU A 55 -6.92 13.81 32.64
CA LEU A 55 -7.09 13.16 33.94
C LEU A 55 -7.81 11.85 33.64
N ASP A 56 -7.05 10.76 33.57
CA ASP A 56 -7.64 9.46 33.30
C ASP A 56 -8.19 8.84 34.59
N PHE A 57 -9.20 7.99 34.47
CA PHE A 57 -9.79 7.25 35.57
C PHE A 57 -9.91 5.79 35.16
N GLU A 58 -8.79 5.06 35.14
CA GLU A 58 -8.78 3.67 34.69
C GLU A 58 -9.15 2.72 35.84
N ASN A 59 -9.97 1.71 35.55
CA ASN A 59 -10.33 0.63 36.49
C ASN A 59 -10.96 1.05 37.84
N GLY A 60 -11.57 2.23 37.93
CA GLY A 60 -12.16 2.69 39.19
C GLY A 60 -11.16 3.41 40.12
N GLU A 61 -9.95 3.68 39.64
CA GLU A 61 -8.94 4.50 40.31
C GLU A 61 -8.65 5.76 39.49
N PHE A 62 -8.30 6.87 40.15
CA PHE A 62 -7.71 8.00 39.44
C PHE A 62 -6.38 7.55 38.82
N GLY A 63 -6.24 7.76 37.51
CA GLY A 63 -5.07 7.39 36.72
C GLY A 63 -3.83 8.18 37.08
N THR A 64 -2.81 8.10 36.21
CA THR A 64 -1.41 8.50 36.39
C THR A 64 -1.11 10.00 36.53
N GLY A 65 -1.99 10.73 37.21
CA GLY A 65 -1.91 12.19 37.36
C GLY A 65 -2.26 12.92 36.06
N ALA A 66 -2.83 14.12 36.19
CA ALA A 66 -3.05 14.99 35.05
C ALA A 66 -1.71 15.63 34.64
N VAL A 67 -1.00 14.98 33.72
CA VAL A 67 0.26 15.48 33.18
C VAL A 67 -0.01 16.18 31.84
N PRO A 68 0.25 17.49 31.71
CA PRO A 68 0.16 18.19 30.42
C PRO A 68 1.06 17.51 29.37
N ALA A 69 0.45 16.86 28.37
CA ALA A 69 1.17 15.96 27.47
C ALA A 69 2.02 16.70 26.43
N ALA A 70 1.53 17.84 25.95
CA ALA A 70 2.23 18.72 25.02
C ALA A 70 1.48 20.06 24.95
N SER A 71 2.22 21.14 24.75
CA SER A 71 1.67 22.45 24.43
C SER A 71 2.26 22.98 23.13
N GLU A 72 1.42 23.63 22.34
CA GLU A 72 1.82 24.23 21.07
C GLU A 72 1.65 25.75 21.13
N VAL A 73 2.70 26.47 20.77
CA VAL A 73 2.70 27.92 20.57
C VAL A 73 3.03 28.20 19.12
N ARG A 74 2.22 29.05 18.48
CA ARG A 74 2.52 29.57 17.15
C ARG A 74 3.00 31.00 17.24
N TRP A 75 4.18 31.26 16.69
CA TRP A 75 4.77 32.59 16.58
C TRP A 75 4.95 32.95 15.10
N SER A 76 4.30 34.04 14.69
CA SER A 76 4.29 34.58 13.34
C SER A 76 4.75 36.03 13.39
N PRO A 77 6.04 36.31 13.16
CA PRO A 77 6.54 37.68 13.12
C PRO A 77 6.07 38.41 11.86
N SER A 78 6.03 39.74 11.94
CA SER A 78 5.73 40.59 10.78
C SER A 78 6.86 40.65 9.74
N SER A 79 8.06 40.20 10.10
CA SER A 79 9.28 40.27 9.28
C SER A 79 9.91 38.88 9.07
N LYS A 80 10.34 38.61 7.83
CA LYS A 80 11.12 37.41 7.50
C LYS A 80 12.50 37.38 8.17
N ALA A 81 13.08 38.55 8.46
CA ALA A 81 14.38 38.65 9.12
C ALA A 81 14.30 38.17 10.58
N ASP A 82 13.21 38.52 11.29
CA ASP A 82 12.99 38.08 12.67
C ASP A 82 12.79 36.55 12.75
N LEU A 83 12.10 35.98 11.75
CA LEU A 83 11.93 34.53 11.64
C LEU A 83 13.27 33.83 11.37
N ALA A 84 14.11 34.39 10.50
CA ALA A 84 15.44 33.86 10.20
C ALA A 84 16.38 33.93 11.42
N GLU A 85 16.28 34.98 12.24
CA GLU A 85 17.02 35.09 13.49
C GLU A 85 16.58 34.00 14.49
N MET A 86 15.27 33.75 14.65
CA MET A 86 14.78 32.68 15.53
C MET A 86 15.15 31.28 15.00
N ALA A 87 15.20 31.09 13.69
CA ALA A 87 15.62 29.84 13.05
C ALA A 87 17.12 29.53 13.24
N ALA A 88 17.95 30.53 13.58
CA ALA A 88 19.38 30.36 13.81
C ALA A 88 19.73 29.76 15.20
N PHE A 89 18.71 29.52 16.03
CA PHE A 89 18.85 28.88 17.34
C PHE A 89 18.52 27.39 17.29
N LEU A 90 19.24 26.60 18.07
CA LEU A 90 18.87 25.24 18.43
C LEU A 90 17.92 25.29 19.63
N TRP A 91 16.65 25.01 19.34
CA TRP A 91 15.59 25.06 20.33
C TRP A 91 15.37 23.74 21.08
N LYS A 92 15.80 22.60 20.53
CA LYS A 92 15.65 21.30 21.19
C LYS A 92 16.27 21.34 22.60
N ASP A 93 15.51 20.88 23.60
CA ASP A 93 15.87 20.85 25.02
C ASP A 93 16.06 22.24 25.68
N ALA A 94 15.71 23.34 24.98
CA ALA A 94 15.76 24.68 25.56
C ALA A 94 14.70 24.83 26.67
N ALA A 95 15.10 25.40 27.80
CA ALA A 95 14.16 25.74 28.87
C ALA A 95 13.19 26.82 28.40
N ILE A 96 11.90 26.65 28.68
CA ILE A 96 10.83 27.56 28.29
C ILE A 96 9.87 27.82 29.46
N THR A 97 9.44 29.07 29.59
CA THR A 97 8.48 29.54 30.59
C THR A 97 7.37 30.31 29.88
N MET A 98 6.13 29.89 30.12
CA MET A 98 4.92 30.51 29.57
C MET A 98 4.13 31.19 30.68
N ARG A 99 3.74 32.43 30.43
CA ARG A 99 2.90 33.24 31.31
C ARG A 99 1.66 33.70 30.57
N ILE A 100 0.50 33.52 31.19
CA ILE A 100 -0.79 33.94 30.62
C ILE A 100 -1.63 34.53 31.76
N GLY A 101 -2.19 35.71 31.53
CA GLY A 101 -3.06 36.34 32.51
C GLY A 101 -3.80 37.56 31.95
N PRO A 102 -4.64 38.21 32.76
CA PRO A 102 -5.13 39.54 32.44
C PRO A 102 -3.93 40.48 32.25
N GLU A 103 -4.03 41.40 31.29
CA GLU A 103 -2.99 42.40 31.07
C GLU A 103 -2.84 43.29 32.31
N PRO A 104 -1.65 43.34 32.94
CA PRO A 104 -1.45 44.10 34.18
C PRO A 104 -1.39 45.61 33.87
N THR A 105 -1.81 46.43 34.84
CA THR A 105 -1.83 47.90 34.73
C THR A 105 -0.48 48.57 34.94
N GLU A 106 0.42 47.91 35.66
CA GLU A 106 1.84 48.27 35.80
C GLU A 106 2.66 47.14 35.16
N GLY A 107 3.85 47.44 34.62
CA GLY A 107 4.65 46.52 33.80
C GLY A 107 5.18 45.25 34.48
N GLU A 108 4.44 44.68 35.42
CA GLU A 108 4.62 43.39 36.07
C GLU A 108 4.46 42.23 35.09
N LEU A 109 4.93 41.05 35.51
CA LEU A 109 4.78 39.83 34.73
C LEU A 109 3.48 39.10 35.09
N PRO A 110 2.69 38.64 34.10
CA PRO A 110 1.56 37.75 34.37
C PRO A 110 2.02 36.44 35.03
N PRO A 111 1.10 35.71 35.70
CA PRO A 111 1.42 34.47 36.37
C PRO A 111 1.97 33.43 35.38
N VAL A 112 2.91 32.61 35.86
CA VAL A 112 3.40 31.45 35.12
C VAL A 112 2.28 30.43 35.02
N VAL A 113 2.00 29.97 33.81
CA VAL A 113 1.01 28.91 33.56
C VAL A 113 1.70 27.57 33.33
N LEU A 114 2.87 27.59 32.67
CA LEU A 114 3.60 26.37 32.36
C LEU A 114 5.09 26.66 32.23
N THR A 115 5.93 25.77 32.76
CA THR A 115 7.37 25.71 32.50
C THR A 115 7.69 24.38 31.82
N GLY A 116 8.81 24.28 31.11
CA GLY A 116 9.10 23.05 30.38
C GLY A 116 10.37 23.09 29.53
N LYS A 117 10.48 22.10 28.64
CA LYS A 117 11.54 22.03 27.63
C LYS A 117 10.92 21.96 26.23
N VAL A 118 11.55 22.64 25.30
CA VAL A 118 11.14 22.62 23.89
C VAL A 118 11.50 21.27 23.26
N LEU A 119 10.51 20.62 22.66
CA LEU A 119 10.64 19.33 21.98
C LEU A 119 11.17 19.52 20.56
N GLU A 120 10.49 20.39 19.81
CA GLU A 120 10.77 20.67 18.41
C GLU A 120 10.20 22.03 18.01
N THR A 121 10.78 22.65 16.98
CA THR A 121 10.34 23.95 16.45
C THR A 121 10.21 23.95 14.94
N PRO A 122 9.21 23.26 14.35
CA PRO A 122 9.01 23.31 12.91
C PRO A 122 8.63 24.73 12.45
N ILE A 123 9.16 25.12 11.30
CA ILE A 123 8.84 26.39 10.63
C ILE A 123 8.21 26.07 9.28
N ALA A 124 6.95 26.48 9.11
CA ALA A 124 6.20 26.31 7.86
C ALA A 124 5.33 27.54 7.60
N ASP A 125 5.16 27.91 6.33
CA ASP A 125 4.29 29.03 5.91
C ASP A 125 4.53 30.37 6.64
N GLY A 126 5.78 30.64 7.04
CA GLY A 126 6.17 31.86 7.76
C GLY A 126 5.81 31.86 9.25
N VAL A 127 5.36 30.73 9.79
CA VAL A 127 5.02 30.55 11.20
C VAL A 127 6.00 29.57 11.83
N MET A 128 6.59 29.98 12.96
CA MET A 128 7.35 29.09 13.82
C MET A 128 6.41 28.47 14.85
N THR A 129 6.35 27.16 14.89
CA THR A 129 5.57 26.42 15.88
C THR A 129 6.52 25.89 16.94
N ILE A 130 6.39 26.36 18.17
CA ILE A 130 7.17 25.86 19.32
C ILE A 130 6.34 24.78 20.01
N GLN A 131 6.78 23.53 19.86
CA GLN A 131 6.23 22.40 20.60
C GLN A 131 7.07 22.18 21.84
N PHE A 132 6.44 22.12 23.00
CA PHE A 132 7.15 21.94 24.26
C PHE A 132 6.33 21.07 25.20
N SER A 133 7.03 20.35 26.07
CA SER A 133 6.43 19.55 27.12
C SER A 133 6.72 20.16 28.47
N ASP A 134 5.88 19.82 29.43
CA ASP A 134 6.12 20.11 30.82
C ASP A 134 7.33 19.30 31.36
N PRO A 135 7.78 19.56 32.59
CA PRO A 135 8.92 18.86 33.18
C PRO A 135 8.63 17.37 33.48
N ALA A 136 7.36 16.92 33.43
CA ALA A 136 7.02 15.51 33.60
C ALA A 136 7.47 14.62 32.42
N ALA A 137 7.79 15.18 31.26
CA ALA A 137 8.31 14.40 30.15
C ALA A 137 9.62 13.66 30.50
N ASP A 138 10.45 14.26 31.35
CA ASP A 138 11.67 13.61 31.84
C ASP A 138 11.35 12.41 32.76
N LEU A 139 10.21 12.44 33.46
CA LEU A 139 9.72 11.34 34.31
C LEU A 139 9.13 10.17 33.52
N LYS A 140 8.85 10.33 32.22
CA LYS A 140 8.31 9.29 31.34
C LYS A 140 9.40 8.46 30.65
N LYS A 141 10.67 8.72 30.93
CA LYS A 141 11.79 7.90 30.45
C LYS A 141 11.90 6.60 31.28
N PRO A 142 12.30 5.48 30.67
CA PRO A 142 12.64 4.24 31.38
C PRO A 142 13.61 4.48 32.54
N LEU A 143 13.29 3.95 33.73
CA LEU A 143 14.16 4.04 34.91
C LEU A 143 15.34 3.07 34.88
N LEU A 144 15.22 1.97 34.15
CA LEU A 144 16.24 0.95 34.02
C LEU A 144 16.85 0.99 32.63
N THR A 145 18.15 1.27 32.57
CA THR A 145 18.93 1.28 31.31
C THR A 145 20.12 0.31 31.34
N ASP A 146 20.59 -0.05 32.53
CA ASP A 146 21.80 -0.86 32.72
C ASP A 146 21.51 -2.34 32.46
N ARG A 147 22.40 -3.01 31.70
CA ARG A 147 22.24 -4.41 31.29
C ARG A 147 23.42 -5.26 31.73
N PHE A 148 23.17 -6.54 31.99
CA PHE A 148 24.21 -7.53 32.25
C PHE A 148 25.02 -7.81 30.97
N ALA A 149 26.34 -7.86 31.10
CA ALA A 149 27.21 -8.22 29.99
C ALA A 149 27.28 -9.74 29.74
N GLY A 150 26.95 -10.58 30.74
CA GLY A 150 26.99 -12.05 30.64
C GLY A 150 28.41 -12.64 30.59
N THR A 151 29.42 -11.90 31.06
CA THR A 151 30.84 -12.29 30.98
C THR A 151 31.30 -13.17 32.15
N GLY A 152 30.42 -13.57 33.05
CA GLY A 152 30.75 -14.25 34.31
C GLY A 152 31.00 -13.30 35.48
N GLY A 153 31.05 -13.85 36.70
CA GLY A 153 31.22 -13.07 37.93
C GLY A 153 30.02 -12.17 38.23
N LEU A 154 30.27 -10.88 38.51
CA LEU A 154 29.23 -9.89 38.80
C LEU A 154 28.32 -9.57 37.60
N GLU A 155 28.79 -9.86 36.38
CA GLU A 155 28.00 -9.68 35.15
C GLU A 155 27.13 -10.90 34.80
N GLY A 156 27.14 -11.91 35.67
CA GLY A 156 26.32 -13.11 35.56
C GLY A 156 26.76 -14.07 34.45
N PRO A 157 26.09 -15.23 34.33
CA PRO A 157 26.40 -16.23 33.31
C PRO A 157 26.05 -15.72 31.90
N ALA A 158 26.55 -16.41 30.87
CA ALA A 158 26.32 -16.02 29.46
C ALA A 158 24.84 -15.83 29.10
N ASP A 159 23.94 -16.61 29.71
CA ASP A 159 22.48 -16.54 29.49
C ASP A 159 21.85 -15.22 29.97
N TRP A 160 22.58 -14.42 30.74
CA TRP A 160 22.14 -13.11 31.23
C TRP A 160 22.53 -11.95 30.32
N ALA A 161 23.34 -12.19 29.28
CA ALA A 161 23.77 -11.15 28.36
C ALA A 161 22.56 -10.37 27.78
N GLY A 162 22.56 -9.05 27.98
CA GLY A 162 21.50 -8.15 27.52
C GLY A 162 20.26 -8.06 28.43
N ARG A 163 20.17 -8.87 29.50
CA ARG A 163 19.09 -8.73 30.50
C ARG A 163 19.26 -7.43 31.29
N ILE A 164 18.14 -6.82 31.68
CA ILE A 164 18.15 -5.59 32.47
C ILE A 164 18.60 -5.87 33.91
N LYS A 165 19.41 -4.99 34.48
CA LYS A 165 19.81 -5.06 35.90
C LYS A 165 18.68 -4.52 36.76
N GLN A 166 18.06 -5.40 37.56
CA GLN A 166 16.96 -5.03 38.44
C GLN A 166 17.44 -4.15 39.61
N ARG A 167 16.59 -3.22 40.07
CA ARG A 167 16.90 -2.33 41.21
C ARG A 167 15.84 -2.50 42.30
N SER A 168 16.29 -2.52 43.55
CA SER A 168 15.42 -2.60 44.73
C SER A 168 15.50 -1.29 45.51
N LEU A 169 14.36 -0.72 45.86
CA LEU A 169 14.21 0.55 46.58
C LEU A 169 13.37 0.33 47.84
N GLY A 170 13.75 0.95 48.96
CA GLY A 170 12.96 0.86 50.21
C GLY A 170 12.97 -0.54 50.84
N ALA A 171 11.89 -0.91 51.52
CA ALA A 171 11.73 -2.24 52.12
C ALA A 171 10.96 -3.17 51.17
N VAL A 172 11.62 -4.17 50.59
CA VAL A 172 11.03 -5.10 49.61
C VAL A 172 11.03 -6.52 50.16
N TRP A 173 9.91 -7.23 49.98
CA TRP A 173 9.67 -8.51 50.65
C TRP A 173 9.52 -9.68 49.69
N ASN A 174 10.06 -10.81 50.11
CA ASN A 174 10.03 -12.08 49.41
C ASN A 174 10.51 -11.98 47.94
N VAL A 175 11.59 -11.23 47.71
CA VAL A 175 12.25 -11.07 46.41
C VAL A 175 12.88 -12.39 46.00
N PRO A 176 12.56 -12.95 44.81
CA PRO A 176 13.23 -14.15 44.31
C PRO A 176 14.66 -13.81 43.88
N GLY A 177 15.63 -14.57 44.36
CA GLY A 177 17.00 -14.49 43.91
C GLY A 177 17.20 -15.27 42.61
N GLU A 178 18.09 -14.78 41.75
CA GLU A 178 18.51 -15.49 40.53
C GLU A 178 19.95 -16.01 40.68
N PRO A 179 20.29 -17.19 40.13
CA PRO A 179 21.60 -17.79 40.34
C PRO A 179 22.65 -17.08 39.48
N LEU A 180 23.46 -16.24 40.12
CA LEU A 180 24.53 -15.45 39.48
C LEU A 180 25.78 -16.29 39.23
N ASP A 181 26.13 -17.16 40.18
CA ASP A 181 27.18 -18.16 40.02
C ASP A 181 26.67 -19.51 40.57
N PRO A 182 26.05 -20.32 39.69
CA PRO A 182 25.53 -21.63 40.06
C PRO A 182 26.59 -22.58 40.61
N ALA A 183 27.87 -22.44 40.22
CA ALA A 183 28.93 -23.34 40.67
C ALA A 183 29.25 -23.16 42.16
N ASN A 184 29.10 -21.93 42.68
CA ASN A 184 29.35 -21.58 44.08
C ASN A 184 28.07 -21.34 44.89
N ASN A 185 26.89 -21.65 44.35
CA ASN A 185 25.58 -21.37 44.97
C ASN A 185 25.38 -19.90 45.37
N ILE A 186 25.83 -18.97 44.52
CA ILE A 186 25.66 -17.53 44.75
C ILE A 186 24.45 -17.02 43.98
N TRP A 187 23.57 -16.35 44.70
CA TRP A 187 22.31 -15.80 44.22
C TRP A 187 22.33 -14.28 44.29
N CYS A 188 21.84 -13.63 43.25
CA CYS A 188 21.75 -12.19 43.10
C CYS A 188 20.29 -11.73 43.25
N PHE A 189 20.06 -10.67 44.02
CA PHE A 189 18.73 -10.13 44.33
C PHE A 189 18.51 -8.71 43.79
N ALA A 190 19.57 -8.01 43.41
CA ALA A 190 19.53 -6.69 42.77
C ALA A 190 20.85 -6.45 42.01
N ASP A 191 20.93 -5.37 41.25
CA ASP A 191 22.16 -4.94 40.56
C ASP A 191 23.39 -5.00 41.49
N PRO A 192 24.38 -5.88 41.22
CA PRO A 192 25.56 -6.03 42.07
C PRO A 192 26.46 -4.79 42.14
N SER A 193 26.29 -3.83 41.23
CA SER A 193 27.00 -2.55 41.26
C SER A 193 26.37 -1.54 42.23
N ARG A 194 25.19 -1.86 42.79
CA ARG A 194 24.42 -0.98 43.68
C ARG A 194 24.25 -1.64 45.06
N PRO A 195 24.99 -1.17 46.08
CA PRO A 195 24.91 -1.70 47.44
C PRO A 195 23.49 -1.62 48.02
N LEU A 196 23.02 -2.74 48.54
CA LEU A 196 21.81 -2.83 49.36
C LEU A 196 22.12 -2.43 50.81
N HIS A 197 21.12 -1.91 51.51
CA HIS A 197 21.27 -1.56 52.92
C HIS A 197 21.42 -2.81 53.80
N ALA A 198 20.57 -3.82 53.60
CA ALA A 198 20.60 -5.06 54.38
C ALA A 198 19.79 -6.19 53.72
N PHE A 199 20.09 -7.42 54.12
CA PHE A 199 19.22 -8.59 53.97
C PHE A 199 18.58 -8.88 55.34
N ASP A 200 17.29 -8.62 55.49
CA ASP A 200 16.58 -8.81 56.75
C ASP A 200 16.23 -10.29 56.99
N ALA A 201 15.93 -11.03 55.91
CA ALA A 201 15.72 -12.47 55.96
C ALA A 201 16.04 -13.10 54.60
N VAL A 202 16.53 -14.34 54.61
CA VAL A 202 16.64 -15.19 53.42
C VAL A 202 15.91 -16.48 53.72
N ARG A 203 15.15 -16.98 52.75
CA ARG A 203 14.25 -18.12 52.90
C ARG A 203 14.42 -19.09 51.75
N ASP A 204 14.34 -20.37 52.08
CA ASP A 204 14.23 -21.46 51.12
C ASP A 204 12.82 -22.05 51.22
N ARG A 205 12.02 -21.94 50.15
CA ARG A 205 10.62 -22.43 50.09
C ARG A 205 9.74 -21.98 51.27
N GLY A 206 10.01 -20.78 51.77
CA GLY A 206 9.29 -20.15 52.88
C GLY A 206 9.88 -20.45 54.26
N ALA A 207 10.83 -21.37 54.38
CA ALA A 207 11.58 -21.63 55.61
C ALA A 207 12.67 -20.57 55.79
N ALA A 208 12.73 -19.92 56.95
CA ALA A 208 13.76 -18.95 57.25
C ALA A 208 15.14 -19.59 57.39
N ALA A 209 16.19 -18.88 56.98
CA ALA A 209 17.58 -19.26 57.24
C ALA A 209 17.80 -19.47 58.75
N ALA A 210 18.45 -20.58 59.11
CA ALA A 210 18.83 -20.86 60.50
C ALA A 210 19.90 -19.87 61.01
N SER A 211 20.77 -19.38 60.12
CA SER A 211 21.79 -18.38 60.42
C SER A 211 22.19 -17.62 59.16
N LEU A 212 22.39 -16.30 59.28
CA LEU A 212 22.92 -15.44 58.21
C LEU A 212 24.18 -14.74 58.72
N THR A 213 25.27 -14.89 57.99
CA THR A 213 26.56 -14.23 58.29
C THR A 213 26.80 -13.09 57.31
N LEU A 214 27.17 -11.92 57.81
CA LEU A 214 27.44 -10.74 56.98
C LEU A 214 28.88 -10.77 56.45
N LEU A 215 29.05 -10.73 55.13
CA LEU A 215 30.32 -10.44 54.50
C LEU A 215 30.47 -8.93 54.27
N GLY A 216 31.42 -8.33 54.97
CA GLY A 216 31.77 -6.92 54.80
C GLY A 216 32.43 -6.62 53.44
N TRP A 217 32.39 -5.36 53.04
CA TRP A 217 33.05 -4.85 51.82
C TRP A 217 34.56 -5.11 51.83
N GLN A 218 35.09 -5.64 50.72
CA GLN A 218 36.52 -6.01 50.58
C GLN A 218 37.32 -5.02 49.72
N GLY A 219 36.90 -3.75 49.64
CA GLY A 219 37.58 -2.70 48.88
C GLY A 219 37.13 -2.56 47.42
N SER A 220 36.76 -3.66 46.75
CA SER A 220 36.11 -3.65 45.43
C SER A 220 34.97 -4.67 45.33
N ALA A 221 34.11 -4.52 44.32
CA ALA A 221 32.99 -5.43 44.11
C ALA A 221 33.50 -6.82 43.72
N GLU A 222 34.51 -6.88 42.85
CA GLU A 222 35.16 -8.11 42.40
C GLU A 222 35.86 -8.83 43.55
N ALA A 223 36.57 -8.08 44.42
CA ALA A 223 37.20 -8.63 45.62
C ALA A 223 36.17 -9.18 46.61
N THR A 224 35.04 -8.48 46.77
CA THR A 224 33.93 -8.93 47.61
C THR A 224 33.28 -10.19 47.04
N PHE A 225 33.11 -10.27 45.72
CA PHE A 225 32.58 -11.46 45.05
C PHE A 225 33.50 -12.67 45.22
N ALA A 226 34.81 -12.50 45.06
CA ALA A 226 35.80 -13.55 45.29
C ALA A 226 35.81 -14.02 46.77
N ALA A 227 35.70 -13.08 47.72
CA ALA A 227 35.58 -13.42 49.14
C ALA A 227 34.27 -14.16 49.44
N LEU A 228 33.16 -13.81 48.77
CA LEU A 228 31.89 -14.53 48.88
C LEU A 228 32.00 -15.95 48.33
N GLN A 229 32.69 -16.14 47.19
CA GLN A 229 32.98 -17.47 46.65
C GLN A 229 33.80 -18.33 47.62
N ALA A 230 34.76 -17.73 48.33
CA ALA A 230 35.58 -18.44 49.32
C ALA A 230 34.89 -18.67 50.67
N ALA A 231 33.83 -17.93 51.00
CA ALA A 231 33.16 -18.01 52.30
C ALA A 231 32.42 -19.36 52.49
N GLU A 232 32.43 -19.90 53.70
CA GLU A 232 31.69 -21.09 54.07
C GLU A 232 30.30 -20.72 54.59
N ALA A 233 29.24 -21.17 53.92
CA ALA A 233 27.87 -20.92 54.33
C ALA A 233 27.43 -21.92 55.41
N PRO A 234 26.86 -21.46 56.55
CA PRO A 234 26.43 -22.34 57.64
C PRO A 234 25.27 -23.23 57.19
N GLN A 235 25.21 -24.47 57.68
CA GLN A 235 24.13 -25.41 57.35
C GLN A 235 22.75 -24.82 57.70
N GLY A 236 21.80 -24.91 56.76
CA GLY A 236 20.47 -24.29 56.90
C GLY A 236 20.46 -22.76 56.74
N GLY A 237 21.58 -22.14 56.37
CA GLY A 237 21.76 -20.69 56.31
C GLY A 237 22.58 -20.18 55.13
N GLY A 238 23.12 -18.96 55.24
CA GLY A 238 23.84 -18.32 54.15
C GLY A 238 24.80 -17.21 54.57
N VAL A 239 25.64 -16.80 53.63
CA VAL A 239 26.52 -15.63 53.76
C VAL A 239 25.94 -14.51 52.89
N VAL A 240 25.55 -13.40 53.50
CA VAL A 240 24.95 -12.26 52.81
C VAL A 240 26.00 -11.18 52.57
N ALA A 241 26.06 -10.65 51.34
CA ALA A 241 26.93 -9.53 50.98
C ALA A 241 26.07 -8.39 50.41
N PRO A 242 25.48 -7.54 51.28
CA PRO A 242 24.65 -6.40 50.84
C PRO A 242 25.39 -5.46 49.88
N SER A 243 26.71 -5.31 50.04
CA SER A 243 27.56 -4.44 49.21
C SER A 243 27.60 -4.81 47.73
N ILE A 244 27.27 -6.06 47.37
CA ILE A 244 27.16 -6.54 45.99
C ILE A 244 25.81 -7.22 45.70
N ALA A 245 24.80 -6.98 46.55
CA ALA A 245 23.44 -7.51 46.42
C ALA A 245 23.34 -9.05 46.27
N CYS A 246 24.32 -9.80 46.78
CA CYS A 246 24.42 -11.26 46.60
C CYS A 246 24.38 -12.02 47.92
N VAL A 247 23.95 -13.29 47.85
CA VAL A 247 23.95 -14.24 48.96
C VAL A 247 24.53 -15.57 48.49
N LYS A 248 25.48 -16.12 49.25
CA LYS A 248 25.91 -17.51 49.09
C LYS A 248 25.07 -18.41 49.99
N TRP A 249 24.47 -19.44 49.41
CA TRP A 249 23.60 -20.37 50.15
C TRP A 249 24.29 -21.72 50.39
N TRP A 250 23.97 -22.36 51.52
CA TRP A 250 24.67 -23.56 52.00
C TRP A 250 24.49 -24.82 51.14
N SER A 251 23.40 -24.93 50.39
CA SER A 251 23.09 -26.10 49.57
C SER A 251 22.65 -25.72 48.15
N ALA A 252 22.84 -26.65 47.22
CA ALA A 252 22.39 -26.51 45.84
C ALA A 252 20.87 -26.71 45.76
N HIS A 253 20.16 -25.78 45.10
CA HIS A 253 18.70 -25.79 45.00
C HIS A 253 18.22 -25.81 43.56
N ALA A 254 17.14 -26.56 43.32
CA ALA A 254 16.45 -26.61 42.02
C ALA A 254 15.49 -25.43 41.78
N ARG A 255 15.26 -24.56 42.78
CA ARG A 255 14.34 -23.41 42.71
C ARG A 255 14.92 -22.20 43.43
N ALA A 256 14.46 -21.01 43.07
CA ALA A 256 14.93 -19.74 43.62
C ALA A 256 14.71 -19.64 45.14
N ILE A 257 15.74 -19.20 45.85
CA ILE A 257 15.64 -18.71 47.23
C ILE A 257 14.97 -17.32 47.23
N THR A 258 14.31 -16.95 48.32
CA THR A 258 13.68 -15.62 48.46
C THR A 258 14.28 -14.83 49.59
N ALA A 259 14.27 -13.49 49.50
CA ALA A 259 14.79 -12.63 50.56
C ALA A 259 13.89 -11.43 50.85
N ASP A 260 13.89 -10.99 52.10
CA ASP A 260 13.44 -9.66 52.49
C ASP A 260 14.66 -8.75 52.49
N ILE A 261 14.62 -7.70 51.67
CA ILE A 261 15.77 -6.83 51.45
C ILE A 261 15.41 -5.38 51.73
N ARG A 262 16.37 -4.66 52.29
CA ARG A 262 16.38 -3.21 52.32
C ARG A 262 17.20 -2.74 51.13
N GLY A 263 16.53 -2.05 50.21
CA GLY A 263 17.00 -1.64 48.89
C GLY A 263 18.26 -0.79 48.86
N GLU A 264 18.54 -0.20 47.71
CA GLU A 264 19.76 0.57 47.46
C GLU A 264 19.93 1.76 48.44
N VAL A 265 21.15 1.93 48.95
CA VAL A 265 21.46 3.00 49.91
C VAL A 265 21.62 4.35 49.21
N GLY A 266 22.28 4.42 48.04
CA GLY A 266 22.57 5.71 47.40
C GLY A 266 23.30 6.67 48.35
N SER A 267 22.74 7.86 48.58
CA SER A 267 23.26 8.86 49.53
C SER A 267 22.81 8.65 50.99
N GLY A 268 21.99 7.63 51.28
CA GLY A 268 21.47 7.29 52.62
C GLY A 268 20.23 6.41 52.50
N TYR A 269 19.95 5.49 53.42
CA TYR A 269 18.77 4.62 53.28
C TYR A 269 17.45 5.39 53.47
N VAL A 270 16.46 5.14 52.60
CA VAL A 270 15.10 5.68 52.72
C VAL A 270 14.08 4.57 52.47
N GLU A 271 12.95 4.64 53.16
CA GLU A 271 11.92 3.60 53.11
C GLU A 271 10.47 4.12 53.11
N THR A 272 10.24 5.43 53.22
CA THR A 272 8.87 5.97 53.16
C THR A 272 8.48 6.31 51.71
N SER A 273 7.19 6.21 51.38
CA SER A 273 6.72 6.44 50.00
C SER A 273 7.14 7.80 49.43
N ALA A 274 7.16 8.87 50.25
CA ALA A 274 7.52 10.21 49.81
C ALA A 274 9.03 10.36 49.56
N GLU A 275 9.89 9.85 50.44
CA GLU A 275 11.34 9.88 50.26
C GLU A 275 11.80 8.99 49.11
N LEU A 276 11.12 7.86 48.90
CA LEU A 276 11.34 6.99 47.76
C LEU A 276 10.96 7.68 46.45
N ALA A 277 9.83 8.40 46.41
CA ALA A 277 9.44 9.20 45.25
C ALA A 277 10.50 10.26 44.91
N GLU A 278 11.04 10.95 45.92
CA GLU A 278 12.14 11.91 45.75
C GLU A 278 13.38 11.26 45.14
N ARG A 279 13.79 10.10 45.65
CA ARG A 279 14.91 9.32 45.11
C ARG A 279 14.71 8.92 43.65
N ILE A 280 13.52 8.44 43.31
CA ILE A 280 13.19 7.97 41.97
C ILE A 280 13.25 9.14 40.98
N VAL A 281 12.67 10.28 41.32
CA VAL A 281 12.70 11.49 40.49
C VAL A 281 14.12 12.00 40.30
N ALA A 282 14.91 12.05 41.38
CA ALA A 282 16.32 12.45 41.30
C ALA A 282 17.13 11.52 40.40
N ALA A 283 16.90 10.20 40.49
CA ALA A 283 17.54 9.21 39.63
C ALA A 283 17.13 9.34 38.15
N ALA A 284 15.90 9.78 37.88
CA ALA A 284 15.40 10.05 36.52
C ALA A 284 15.87 11.41 35.94
N GLY A 285 16.53 12.25 36.74
CA GLY A 285 16.89 13.62 36.35
C GLY A 285 15.68 14.55 36.25
N GLY A 286 14.62 14.25 37.01
CA GLY A 286 13.39 15.04 37.03
C GLY A 286 13.46 16.30 37.91
N PRO A 287 12.35 17.03 38.04
CA PRO A 287 12.32 18.29 38.79
C PRO A 287 12.46 18.11 40.31
N ALA A 288 12.92 19.16 40.99
CA ALA A 288 12.98 19.17 42.45
C ALA A 288 11.59 19.21 43.09
N PHE A 289 11.48 18.69 44.31
CA PHE A 289 10.28 18.81 45.12
C PHE A 289 10.18 20.20 45.77
N THR A 290 8.96 20.68 46.00
CA THR A 290 8.71 21.91 46.75
C THR A 290 9.30 21.77 48.15
N ALA A 291 10.04 22.80 48.62
CA ALA A 291 10.76 22.73 49.88
C ALA A 291 9.85 22.36 51.07
N GLY A 292 10.28 21.38 51.87
CA GLY A 292 9.53 20.88 53.03
C GLY A 292 8.34 19.97 52.71
N ASN A 293 7.96 19.83 51.44
CA ASN A 293 6.78 19.07 51.03
C ASN A 293 6.95 17.55 51.24
N VAL A 294 8.13 16.99 50.92
CA VAL A 294 8.43 15.56 51.14
C VAL A 294 8.33 15.21 52.62
N ALA A 295 8.91 16.01 53.50
CA ALA A 295 8.85 15.80 54.95
C ALA A 295 7.41 15.82 55.49
N GLN A 296 6.56 16.73 55.00
CA GLN A 296 5.14 16.76 55.37
C GLN A 296 4.40 15.50 54.89
N ALA A 297 4.65 15.06 53.66
CA ALA A 297 4.07 13.83 53.13
C ALA A 297 4.51 12.58 53.91
N THR A 298 5.76 12.53 54.37
CA THR A 298 6.28 11.46 55.23
C THR A 298 5.57 11.41 56.59
N ILE A 299 5.29 12.57 57.20
CA ILE A 299 4.52 12.63 58.46
C ILE A 299 3.10 12.09 58.26
N LEU A 300 2.46 12.41 57.13
CA LEU A 300 1.12 11.93 56.81
C LEU A 300 1.09 10.40 56.59
N ARG A 301 2.14 9.83 56.01
CA ARG A 301 2.24 8.39 55.66
C ARG A 301 3.61 7.80 56.04
N PRO A 302 3.83 7.48 57.33
CA PRO A 302 5.14 7.04 57.83
C PRO A 302 5.44 5.55 57.62
N ALA A 303 4.52 4.79 57.03
CA ALA A 303 4.69 3.35 56.88
C ALA A 303 5.83 3.01 55.90
N PRO A 304 6.68 2.01 56.20
CA PRO A 304 7.69 1.54 55.26
C PRO A 304 7.07 0.99 53.97
N ALA A 305 7.66 1.38 52.86
CA ALA A 305 7.31 0.97 51.51
C ALA A 305 8.59 0.55 50.77
N GLY A 306 8.40 -0.19 49.70
CA GLY A 306 9.50 -0.54 48.81
C GLY A 306 8.98 -0.91 47.43
N TRP A 307 9.90 -0.92 46.48
CA TRP A 307 9.61 -1.19 45.08
C TRP A 307 10.74 -1.97 44.43
N LEU A 308 10.39 -3.03 43.71
CA LEU A 308 11.30 -3.78 42.86
C LEU A 308 11.12 -3.35 41.40
N LEU A 309 12.13 -2.66 40.86
CA LEU A 309 12.20 -2.28 39.45
C LEU A 309 12.82 -3.46 38.68
N LYS A 310 12.01 -4.12 37.84
CA LYS A 310 12.41 -5.32 37.08
C LYS A 310 12.21 -5.23 35.57
N ASP A 311 11.54 -4.19 35.10
CA ASP A 311 11.08 -4.06 33.72
C ASP A 311 11.53 -2.70 33.14
N GLU A 312 12.03 -2.73 31.92
CA GLU A 312 12.51 -1.57 31.15
C GLU A 312 11.39 -0.64 30.67
N THR A 313 10.13 -1.06 30.78
CA THR A 313 8.97 -0.22 30.48
C THR A 313 8.56 0.67 31.65
N VAL A 314 9.11 0.44 32.85
CA VAL A 314 8.76 1.17 34.07
C VAL A 314 9.40 2.57 34.05
N THR A 315 8.56 3.59 34.17
CA THR A 315 8.95 5.01 34.17
C THR A 315 8.83 5.61 35.56
N ALA A 316 9.54 6.70 35.85
CA ALA A 316 9.47 7.39 37.13
C ALA A 316 8.03 7.83 37.46
N ALA A 317 7.33 8.40 36.48
CA ALA A 317 5.93 8.78 36.63
C ALA A 317 5.07 7.60 37.06
N SER A 318 5.15 6.46 36.36
CA SER A 318 4.35 5.27 36.67
C SER A 318 4.62 4.71 38.08
N VAL A 319 5.86 4.82 38.57
CA VAL A 319 6.19 4.39 39.94
C VAL A 319 5.66 5.38 40.96
N LEU A 320 5.77 6.70 40.71
CA LEU A 320 5.21 7.72 41.60
C LEU A 320 3.69 7.56 41.75
N ASP A 321 2.98 7.32 40.64
CA ASP A 321 1.53 7.10 40.64
C ASP A 321 1.13 5.91 41.51
N GLN A 322 1.84 4.79 41.35
CA GLN A 322 1.54 3.58 42.13
C GLN A 322 1.98 3.73 43.59
N LEU A 323 3.16 4.28 43.85
CA LEU A 323 3.74 4.38 45.18
C LEU A 323 2.97 5.37 46.07
N LEU A 324 2.66 6.56 45.55
CA LEU A 324 1.93 7.60 46.28
C LEU A 324 0.43 7.30 46.30
N GLY A 325 -0.14 6.83 45.19
CA GLY A 325 -1.56 6.47 45.10
C GLY A 325 -1.95 5.36 46.08
N ASN A 326 -1.06 4.38 46.33
CA ASN A 326 -1.29 3.31 47.30
C ASN A 326 -1.39 3.79 48.77
N VAL A 327 -0.91 5.00 49.06
CA VAL A 327 -0.96 5.60 50.40
C VAL A 327 -1.87 6.84 50.45
N SER A 328 -2.79 6.99 49.49
CA SER A 328 -3.71 8.15 49.39
C SER A 328 -2.99 9.50 49.28
N LEU A 329 -1.80 9.51 48.69
CA LEU A 329 -1.07 10.70 48.30
C LEU A 329 -1.14 10.85 46.78
N LEU A 330 -1.06 12.08 46.30
CA LEU A 330 -0.95 12.40 44.87
C LEU A 330 0.24 13.33 44.66
N TRP A 331 0.81 13.34 43.47
CA TRP A 331 1.83 14.29 43.08
C TRP A 331 1.30 15.21 41.99
N VAL A 332 1.72 16.47 42.02
CA VAL A 332 1.40 17.47 41.01
C VAL A 332 2.65 18.27 40.67
N ILE A 333 2.75 18.72 39.42
CA ILE A 333 3.74 19.73 39.04
C ILE A 333 3.10 21.10 39.23
N GLU A 334 3.71 21.92 40.07
CA GLU A 334 3.28 23.29 40.30
C GLU A 334 3.69 24.20 39.14
N ALA A 335 3.06 25.37 39.01
CA ALA A 335 3.40 26.33 37.95
C ALA A 335 4.89 26.73 37.93
N ALA A 336 5.56 26.65 39.09
CA ALA A 336 7.00 26.90 39.24
C ALA A 336 7.90 25.78 38.66
N GLY A 337 7.32 24.66 38.22
CA GLY A 337 8.05 23.49 37.70
C GLY A 337 8.56 22.54 38.78
N THR A 338 8.18 22.74 40.05
CA THR A 338 8.50 21.83 41.17
C THR A 338 7.42 20.78 41.37
N ILE A 339 7.78 19.65 41.97
CA ILE A 339 6.83 18.60 42.33
C ILE A 339 6.30 18.85 43.76
N SER A 340 4.98 18.81 43.94
CA SER A 340 4.33 18.80 45.25
C SER A 340 3.54 17.51 45.42
N ILE A 341 3.80 16.81 46.52
CA ILE A 341 3.02 15.70 47.05
C ILE A 341 1.93 16.27 47.95
N ARG A 342 0.68 15.85 47.72
CA ARG A 342 -0.48 16.33 48.48
C ARG A 342 -1.30 15.13 48.94
N GLU A 343 -2.00 15.30 50.05
CA GLU A 343 -3.03 14.34 50.43
C GLU A 343 -4.22 14.45 49.50
N TRP A 344 -4.82 13.31 49.18
CA TRP A 344 -6.10 13.32 48.50
C TRP A 344 -7.20 13.76 49.48
N ALA A 345 -7.70 14.97 49.29
CA ALA A 345 -8.77 15.54 50.11
C ALA A 345 -9.76 16.29 49.21
N TRP A 346 -11.06 16.12 49.49
CA TRP A 346 -12.10 16.96 48.90
C TRP A 346 -12.12 18.30 49.65
N GLY A 347 -11.82 19.39 48.95
CA GLY A 347 -11.86 20.74 49.48
C GLY A 347 -12.90 21.61 48.78
N ALA A 348 -13.08 22.83 49.29
CA ALA A 348 -13.87 23.84 48.60
C ALA A 348 -13.32 24.07 47.17
N PRO A 349 -14.17 24.31 46.16
CA PRO A 349 -13.71 24.61 44.81
C PRO A 349 -12.74 25.80 44.80
N VAL A 350 -11.50 25.56 44.41
CA VAL A 350 -10.45 26.61 44.33
C VAL A 350 -10.40 27.32 42.98
N ALA A 351 -11.02 26.73 41.95
CA ALA A 351 -11.12 27.28 40.62
C ALA A 351 -12.36 26.71 39.90
N SER A 352 -12.91 27.47 38.95
CA SER A 352 -13.98 27.00 38.07
C SER A 352 -13.51 27.00 36.61
N ALA A 353 -13.82 25.93 35.89
CA ALA A 353 -13.54 25.80 34.46
C ALA A 353 -14.87 25.69 33.71
N ARG A 354 -14.96 26.34 32.54
CA ARG A 354 -16.09 26.17 31.63
C ARG A 354 -15.82 24.98 30.72
N ILE A 355 -16.64 23.94 30.83
CA ILE A 355 -16.58 22.79 29.91
C ILE A 355 -17.03 23.26 28.52
N VAL A 356 -16.11 23.21 27.55
CA VAL A 356 -16.39 23.59 26.15
C VAL A 356 -17.00 22.42 25.38
N LYS A 357 -16.59 21.19 25.69
CA LYS A 357 -17.08 19.96 25.08
C LYS A 357 -16.98 18.83 26.11
N ALA A 358 -18.03 18.03 26.24
CA ALA A 358 -18.04 16.80 27.01
C ALA A 358 -18.42 15.64 26.09
N SER A 359 -17.73 14.52 26.23
CA SER A 359 -18.08 13.27 25.57
C SER A 359 -17.86 12.12 26.54
N ARG A 360 -18.77 11.15 26.56
CA ARG A 360 -18.61 9.93 27.35
C ARG A 360 -17.67 8.98 26.61
N VAL A 361 -16.48 8.75 27.16
CA VAL A 361 -15.47 7.86 26.56
C VAL A 361 -15.53 6.45 27.18
N ALA A 362 -15.86 6.36 28.47
CA ALA A 362 -15.96 5.11 29.21
C ALA A 362 -17.04 5.19 30.32
N SER A 363 -17.38 4.04 30.89
CA SER A 363 -18.25 3.93 32.06
C SER A 363 -17.54 3.11 33.13
N PHE A 364 -17.54 3.60 34.35
CA PHE A 364 -16.86 2.97 35.48
C PHE A 364 -17.85 2.56 36.55
N SER A 365 -17.50 1.54 37.34
CA SER A 365 -18.24 1.19 38.55
C SER A 365 -18.18 2.37 39.53
N PRO A 366 -19.29 2.74 40.20
CA PRO A 366 -19.30 3.81 41.20
C PRO A 366 -18.52 3.45 42.47
N MET A 367 -18.14 2.18 42.64
CA MET A 367 -17.36 1.70 43.77
C MET A 367 -16.11 0.97 43.27
N GLY A 368 -14.95 1.43 43.74
CA GLY A 368 -13.68 0.71 43.71
C GLY A 368 -13.35 0.20 45.11
N THR A 369 -12.85 -1.03 45.22
CA THR A 369 -12.33 -1.56 46.49
C THR A 369 -10.81 -1.64 46.40
N ARG A 370 -10.12 -0.98 47.33
CA ARG A 370 -8.66 -1.03 47.43
C ARG A 370 -8.26 -1.63 48.77
N ARG A 371 -7.30 -2.56 48.75
CA ARG A 371 -6.77 -3.17 49.98
C ARG A 371 -5.76 -2.21 50.61
N LEU A 372 -6.11 -1.65 51.76
CA LEU A 372 -5.19 -0.85 52.58
C LEU A 372 -4.35 -1.77 53.47
N GLY A 373 -3.08 -1.41 53.69
CA GLY A 373 -2.15 -2.17 54.54
C GLY A 373 -1.68 -3.51 53.94
N TYR A 374 -1.88 -3.73 52.64
CA TYR A 374 -1.38 -4.93 51.97
C TYR A 374 0.14 -4.84 51.78
N ARG A 375 0.89 -5.70 52.48
CA ARG A 375 2.32 -5.89 52.27
C ARG A 375 2.53 -6.69 50.99
N ARG A 376 3.09 -6.04 49.96
CA ARG A 376 3.37 -6.67 48.66
C ARG A 376 4.53 -7.67 48.79
N ASN A 377 4.27 -8.93 48.43
CA ASN A 377 5.31 -9.96 48.30
C ASN A 377 5.63 -10.15 46.81
N GLU A 378 6.89 -10.04 46.42
CA GLU A 378 7.28 -10.14 45.00
C GLU A 378 7.10 -11.55 44.43
N LEU A 379 7.32 -12.58 45.25
CA LEU A 379 6.91 -13.94 44.94
C LEU A 379 5.76 -14.36 45.86
N VAL A 380 4.62 -14.77 45.31
CA VAL A 380 3.55 -15.44 46.08
C VAL A 380 3.75 -16.95 45.95
N MET A 381 4.08 -17.63 47.04
CA MET A 381 4.34 -19.06 47.00
C MET A 381 3.04 -19.85 46.79
N PRO A 382 2.94 -20.71 45.77
CA PRO A 382 1.79 -21.60 45.64
C PRO A 382 1.87 -22.67 46.73
N ARG A 383 0.71 -23.22 47.12
CA ARG A 383 0.60 -24.24 48.20
C ARG A 383 1.53 -25.44 47.98
N SER A 384 1.82 -25.80 46.73
CA SER A 384 2.73 -26.89 46.34
C SER A 384 4.23 -26.56 46.49
N SER A 385 4.59 -25.33 46.82
CA SER A 385 5.98 -24.86 46.95
C SER A 385 6.39 -24.54 48.38
N LEU A 386 5.50 -24.75 49.36
CA LEU A 386 5.85 -24.71 50.77
C LEU A 386 6.73 -25.92 51.09
N ALA A 387 7.85 -25.69 51.79
CA ALA A 387 8.62 -26.78 52.36
C ALA A 387 7.70 -27.68 53.22
N ALA A 388 7.87 -29.00 53.13
CA ALA A 388 7.18 -29.94 54.01
C ALA A 388 7.64 -29.71 55.46
N ILE A 389 6.94 -28.84 56.18
CA ILE A 389 7.28 -28.45 57.55
C ILE A 389 6.14 -28.92 58.45
N VAL A 390 6.25 -30.15 58.93
CA VAL A 390 6.15 -30.46 60.37
C VAL A 390 7.11 -31.63 60.64
N LEU A 391 8.29 -31.31 61.16
CA LEU A 391 9.25 -32.25 61.75
C LEU A 391 9.57 -31.74 63.16
N TYR A 392 9.69 -32.64 64.14
CA TYR A 392 10.22 -32.28 65.46
C TYR A 392 11.77 -32.25 65.44
N GLY A 393 12.37 -31.67 66.48
CA GLY A 393 13.80 -31.35 66.57
C GLY A 393 14.80 -32.51 66.48
N ASP A 394 14.33 -33.75 66.32
CA ASP A 394 15.13 -34.95 66.08
C ASP A 394 15.01 -35.51 64.64
N GLY A 395 14.16 -34.91 63.79
CA GLY A 395 14.05 -35.25 62.37
C GLY A 395 13.03 -36.33 61.99
N THR A 396 12.13 -36.76 62.88
CA THR A 396 11.11 -37.78 62.54
C THR A 396 9.76 -37.22 62.02
N PRO A 397 9.07 -37.89 61.05
CA PRO A 397 7.76 -37.45 60.51
C PRO A 397 6.56 -37.79 61.41
N ILE A 398 5.49 -36.98 61.35
CA ILE A 398 4.30 -37.08 62.21
C ILE A 398 3.38 -38.30 61.97
N GLU A 399 3.53 -39.01 60.85
CA GLU A 399 2.71 -40.20 60.53
C GLU A 399 3.07 -41.44 61.37
N ASP A 400 4.21 -41.44 62.05
CA ASP A 400 4.66 -42.55 62.90
C ASP A 400 4.03 -42.52 64.33
N LEU A 401 3.10 -41.59 64.60
CA LEU A 401 2.45 -41.40 65.91
C LEU A 401 0.93 -41.66 65.92
N LYS A 402 0.40 -42.49 65.02
CA LYS A 402 -0.97 -43.02 65.22
C LYS A 402 -1.00 -43.94 66.45
N PRO A 403 -1.93 -43.75 67.41
CA PRO A 403 -1.90 -44.51 68.66
C PRO A 403 -2.24 -45.99 68.43
N ALA A 404 -1.39 -46.88 68.91
CA ALA A 404 -1.81 -48.22 69.31
C ALA A 404 -2.07 -48.21 70.83
N GLN A 405 -3.33 -48.29 71.26
CA GLN A 405 -3.68 -48.59 72.65
C GLN A 405 -4.91 -49.50 72.67
N PRO A 406 -4.99 -50.50 73.58
CA PRO A 406 -5.58 -50.24 74.90
C PRO A 406 -5.04 -51.08 76.10
N GLY A 407 -4.86 -50.44 77.27
CA GLY A 407 -4.98 -51.06 78.61
C GLY A 407 -3.75 -51.07 79.54
N ALA A 408 -3.72 -50.17 80.54
CA ALA A 408 -3.10 -50.25 81.88
C ALA A 408 -3.10 -48.82 82.51
N ASP A 409 -3.49 -48.50 83.74
CA ASP A 409 -3.93 -49.23 84.93
C ASP A 409 -4.57 -48.21 85.91
N VAL A 410 -5.64 -48.59 86.63
CA VAL A 410 -6.20 -47.89 87.81
C VAL A 410 -6.69 -48.97 88.78
N THR A 411 -6.12 -49.05 89.98
CA THR A 411 -6.49 -50.05 91.00
C THR A 411 -7.34 -49.44 92.11
N GLY A 412 -8.45 -50.11 92.43
CA GLY A 412 -9.33 -49.86 93.57
C GLY A 412 -9.45 -51.11 94.45
N ASP A 413 -9.46 -50.91 95.77
CA ASP A 413 -10.40 -51.50 96.76
C ASP A 413 -9.83 -51.35 98.19
N ASN A 414 -10.71 -51.02 99.16
CA ASN A 414 -10.76 -51.60 100.51
C ASN A 414 -11.92 -51.00 101.34
N THR A 415 -13.07 -51.69 101.34
CA THR A 415 -14.17 -51.56 102.31
C THR A 415 -14.20 -52.70 103.32
N SER A 416 -14.69 -52.42 104.54
CA SER A 416 -15.50 -53.31 105.41
C SER A 416 -16.16 -52.40 106.46
N LYS A 417 -17.47 -52.32 106.74
CA LYS A 417 -18.70 -53.15 106.62
C LYS A 417 -18.86 -54.22 107.71
N ASP A 418 -19.65 -53.93 108.76
CA ASP A 418 -20.84 -54.69 109.28
C ASP A 418 -21.19 -54.23 110.73
N THR A 419 -22.24 -53.45 111.05
CA THR A 419 -23.72 -53.66 111.19
C THR A 419 -24.21 -54.32 112.50
N GLU A 420 -25.42 -53.87 112.88
CA GLU A 420 -26.48 -54.55 113.67
C GLU A 420 -26.44 -54.52 115.22
N ASN A 421 -27.55 -53.98 115.78
CA ASN A 421 -28.12 -54.23 117.13
C ASN A 421 -27.97 -53.19 118.27
N VAL A 422 -28.08 -51.89 117.99
CA VAL A 422 -28.56 -50.95 119.04
C VAL A 422 -30.07 -51.08 119.24
N ASN A 423 -30.44 -52.02 120.13
CA ASN A 423 -31.81 -52.28 120.57
C ASN A 423 -31.95 -52.08 122.10
N GLY A 424 -31.61 -50.87 122.57
CA GLY A 424 -32.09 -50.33 123.86
C GLY A 424 -31.74 -51.07 125.16
N VAL A 425 -30.54 -50.77 125.70
CA VAL A 425 -30.11 -50.69 127.13
C VAL A 425 -30.00 -52.03 127.90
N PRO A 426 -28.82 -52.47 128.42
CA PRO A 426 -28.10 -51.82 129.55
C PRO A 426 -26.58 -52.13 129.78
N ALA A 427 -25.86 -51.18 130.44
CA ALA A 427 -24.70 -51.33 131.36
C ALA A 427 -23.92 -50.00 131.50
N SER A 428 -24.07 -49.10 130.51
CA SER A 428 -23.34 -47.83 130.38
C SER A 428 -23.82 -46.69 131.29
N GLN A 429 -24.85 -46.87 132.10
CA GLN A 429 -25.36 -45.81 132.99
C GLN A 429 -24.74 -45.81 134.41
N VAL A 430 -23.93 -46.81 134.76
CA VAL A 430 -23.19 -46.83 136.05
C VAL A 430 -21.70 -46.47 135.86
N ALA A 431 -21.16 -46.65 134.66
CA ALA A 431 -19.79 -46.22 134.34
C ALA A 431 -19.67 -44.71 134.05
N GLN A 432 -20.75 -44.04 133.64
CA GLN A 432 -20.75 -42.60 133.35
C GLN A 432 -20.68 -41.72 134.62
N ALA A 433 -21.32 -42.12 135.72
CA ALA A 433 -21.36 -41.31 136.95
C ALA A 433 -20.00 -41.18 137.69
N VAL A 434 -19.03 -42.04 137.38
CA VAL A 434 -17.66 -41.96 137.93
C VAL A 434 -16.73 -41.13 137.02
N SER A 435 -17.01 -41.05 135.72
CA SER A 435 -16.32 -40.13 134.80
C SER A 435 -16.75 -38.68 135.05
N ASP A 436 -18.06 -38.45 135.24
CA ASP A 436 -18.62 -37.10 135.42
C ASP A 436 -18.09 -36.38 136.68
N LEU A 437 -17.66 -37.10 137.73
CA LEU A 437 -17.08 -36.49 138.94
C LEU A 437 -15.61 -36.06 138.76
N ALA A 438 -14.88 -36.73 137.87
CA ALA A 438 -13.51 -36.33 137.50
C ALA A 438 -13.52 -35.14 136.53
N ASP A 439 -14.49 -35.11 135.62
CA ASP A 439 -14.69 -34.01 134.66
C ASP A 439 -15.15 -32.73 135.38
N LEU A 440 -16.01 -32.82 136.41
CA LEU A 440 -16.45 -31.66 137.20
C LEU A 440 -15.30 -31.02 138.03
N GLN A 441 -14.32 -31.81 138.48
CA GLN A 441 -13.15 -31.30 139.21
C GLN A 441 -12.17 -30.57 138.28
N ALA A 442 -12.08 -31.00 137.01
CA ALA A 442 -11.31 -30.34 135.97
C ALA A 442 -11.97 -29.01 135.51
N ASP A 443 -13.30 -29.00 135.39
CA ASP A 443 -14.07 -27.80 135.02
C ASP A 443 -14.01 -26.70 136.09
N VAL A 444 -14.01 -27.05 137.39
CA VAL A 444 -13.84 -26.06 138.48
C VAL A 444 -12.44 -25.43 138.46
N THR A 445 -11.40 -26.22 138.20
CA THR A 445 -10.01 -25.72 138.09
C THR A 445 -9.86 -24.80 136.87
N ALA A 446 -10.51 -25.14 135.75
CA ALA A 446 -10.52 -24.30 134.54
C ALA A 446 -11.33 -23.00 134.75
N ALA A 447 -12.42 -23.04 135.51
CA ALA A 447 -13.22 -21.87 135.84
C ALA A 447 -12.47 -20.90 136.77
N GLU A 448 -11.72 -21.39 137.77
CA GLU A 448 -10.90 -20.53 138.65
C GLU A 448 -9.78 -19.81 137.87
N ILE A 449 -9.15 -20.48 136.90
CA ILE A 449 -8.15 -19.88 136.00
C ILE A 449 -8.79 -18.84 135.06
N ALA A 450 -9.98 -19.13 134.53
CA ALA A 450 -10.71 -18.21 133.65
C ALA A 450 -11.20 -16.96 134.38
N VAL A 451 -11.63 -17.09 135.64
CA VAL A 451 -12.03 -15.96 136.49
C VAL A 451 -10.81 -15.09 136.83
N ALA A 452 -9.67 -15.68 137.19
CA ALA A 452 -8.44 -14.93 137.41
C ALA A 452 -7.94 -14.20 136.14
N ALA A 453 -8.09 -14.82 134.96
CA ALA A 453 -7.78 -14.19 133.67
C ALA A 453 -8.77 -13.06 133.33
N ALA A 454 -10.06 -13.22 133.63
CA ALA A 454 -11.06 -12.18 133.43
C ALA A 454 -10.85 -10.99 134.39
N GLU A 455 -10.49 -11.23 135.64
CA GLU A 455 -10.11 -10.18 136.60
C GLU A 455 -8.85 -9.41 136.15
N ALA A 456 -7.88 -10.12 135.56
CA ALA A 456 -6.70 -9.48 134.94
C ALA A 456 -7.04 -8.66 133.68
N GLN A 457 -7.93 -9.15 132.81
CA GLN A 457 -8.40 -8.41 131.63
C GLN A 457 -9.24 -7.19 132.00
N ILE A 458 -10.04 -7.27 133.07
CA ILE A 458 -10.79 -6.12 133.59
C ILE A 458 -9.82 -5.07 134.14
N ALA A 459 -8.78 -5.48 134.88
CA ALA A 459 -7.74 -4.56 135.35
C ALA A 459 -6.95 -3.91 134.19
N ASP A 460 -6.66 -4.66 133.13
CA ASP A 460 -5.98 -4.18 131.92
C ASP A 460 -6.86 -3.23 131.08
N LEU A 461 -8.17 -3.48 131.02
CA LEU A 461 -9.14 -2.57 130.39
C LEU A 461 -9.21 -1.22 131.13
N PHE A 462 -9.21 -1.24 132.46
CA PHE A 462 -9.17 0.00 133.27
C PHE A 462 -7.84 0.74 133.11
N ALA A 463 -6.73 0.03 132.89
CA ALA A 463 -5.43 0.63 132.59
C ALA A 463 -5.32 1.17 131.14
N THR A 464 -5.98 0.53 130.18
CA THR A 464 -5.91 0.88 128.74
C THR A 464 -6.88 2.01 128.36
N TYR A 465 -8.10 2.02 128.92
CA TYR A 465 -9.15 2.97 128.54
C TYR A 465 -9.46 4.02 129.62
N GLY A 466 -8.76 3.98 130.76
CA GLY A 466 -8.89 4.95 131.86
C GLY A 466 -7.92 6.14 131.82
N ASP A 467 -6.97 6.19 130.87
CA ASP A 467 -6.00 7.27 130.73
C ASP A 467 -6.05 7.93 129.33
N THR A 468 -5.67 9.20 129.32
CA THR A 468 -5.70 10.23 128.26
C THR A 468 -5.11 9.81 126.89
N ALA A 469 -4.48 8.65 126.78
CA ALA A 469 -3.88 8.11 125.55
C ALA A 469 -4.91 7.51 124.57
N GLY A 470 -5.97 6.85 125.04
CA GLY A 470 -7.02 6.26 124.16
C GLY A 470 -7.89 7.30 123.43
N ALA A 471 -7.98 8.51 123.98
CA ALA A 471 -8.67 9.64 123.35
C ALA A 471 -7.92 10.16 122.10
N ALA A 472 -6.59 10.03 122.05
CA ALA A 472 -5.77 10.48 120.92
C ALA A 472 -5.90 9.53 119.71
N GLU A 473 -5.94 8.22 119.92
CA GLU A 473 -6.18 7.25 118.84
C GLU A 473 -7.59 7.36 118.25
N SER A 474 -8.60 7.58 119.10
CA SER A 474 -9.98 7.82 118.64
C SER A 474 -10.11 9.10 117.80
N ALA A 475 -9.37 10.16 118.16
CA ALA A 475 -9.31 11.40 117.37
C ALA A 475 -8.60 11.22 116.02
N ALA A 476 -7.56 10.38 115.95
CA ALA A 476 -6.85 10.08 114.71
C ALA A 476 -7.73 9.29 113.71
N LEU A 477 -8.51 8.31 114.19
CA LEU A 477 -9.48 7.58 113.37
C LEU A 477 -10.59 8.48 112.83
N ALA A 478 -11.10 9.41 113.64
CA ALA A 478 -12.10 10.39 113.20
C ALA A 478 -11.54 11.33 112.10
N ALA A 479 -10.26 11.71 112.20
CA ALA A 479 -9.59 12.50 111.17
C ALA A 479 -9.40 11.72 109.85
N SER A 480 -9.10 10.42 109.92
CA SER A 480 -9.05 9.54 108.74
C SER A 480 -10.40 9.46 108.04
N HIS A 481 -11.48 9.21 108.79
CA HIS A 481 -12.83 9.15 108.21
C HIS A 481 -13.29 10.49 107.61
N ALA A 482 -12.87 11.62 108.19
CA ALA A 482 -13.10 12.93 107.59
C ALA A 482 -12.35 13.11 106.26
N GLY A 483 -11.13 12.56 106.15
CA GLY A 483 -10.38 12.48 104.90
C GLY A 483 -11.07 11.64 103.83
N ASP A 484 -11.57 10.46 104.21
CA ASP A 484 -12.31 9.57 103.30
C ASP A 484 -13.62 10.20 102.82
N ALA A 485 -14.33 10.92 103.69
CA ALA A 485 -15.54 11.67 103.33
C ALA A 485 -15.25 12.80 102.33
N ALA A 486 -14.14 13.52 102.50
CA ALA A 486 -13.70 14.57 101.57
C ALA A 486 -13.28 13.98 100.20
N ALA A 487 -12.62 12.83 100.18
CA ALA A 487 -12.28 12.11 98.95
C ALA A 487 -13.55 11.66 98.21
N SER A 488 -14.54 11.10 98.92
CA SER A 488 -15.83 10.70 98.34
C SER A 488 -16.61 11.88 97.74
N ALA A 489 -16.63 13.03 98.42
CA ALA A 489 -17.22 14.26 97.87
C ALA A 489 -16.52 14.75 96.59
N THR A 490 -15.19 14.60 96.52
CA THR A 490 -14.41 14.94 95.33
C THR A 490 -14.73 14.01 94.15
N VAL A 491 -14.86 12.71 94.41
CA VAL A 491 -15.28 11.71 93.40
C VAL A 491 -16.67 12.03 92.86
N ALA A 492 -17.63 12.37 93.72
CA ALA A 492 -18.99 12.74 93.30
C ALA A 492 -19.01 13.99 92.39
N SER A 493 -18.23 15.03 92.73
CA SER A 493 -18.11 16.22 91.89
C SER A 493 -17.47 15.92 90.52
N THR A 494 -16.47 15.02 90.49
CA THR A 494 -15.81 14.59 89.25
C THR A 494 -16.76 13.81 88.35
N GLN A 495 -17.56 12.90 88.93
CA GLN A 495 -18.58 12.15 88.18
C GLN A 495 -19.67 13.06 87.59
N GLN A 496 -20.04 14.15 88.28
CA GLN A 496 -20.99 15.13 87.76
C GLN A 496 -20.43 15.89 86.56
N VAL A 497 -19.16 16.29 86.59
CA VAL A 497 -18.48 16.93 85.44
C VAL A 497 -18.43 15.96 84.25
N ILE A 498 -18.03 14.71 84.47
CA ILE A 498 -17.99 13.68 83.41
C ILE A 498 -19.37 13.49 82.75
N ALA A 499 -20.45 13.45 83.54
CA ALA A 499 -21.80 13.31 83.00
C ALA A 499 -22.24 14.52 82.15
N THR A 500 -21.79 15.72 82.53
CA THR A 500 -22.12 16.96 81.81
C THR A 500 -21.35 17.04 80.48
N ASP A 501 -20.06 16.70 80.49
CA ASP A 501 -19.23 16.65 79.29
C ASP A 501 -19.71 15.56 78.31
N ALA A 502 -20.14 14.40 78.82
CA ALA A 502 -20.71 13.33 78.00
C ALA A 502 -22.00 13.77 77.29
N ALA A 503 -22.87 14.55 77.96
CA ALA A 503 -24.08 15.09 77.36
C ALA A 503 -23.79 16.14 76.27
N ALA A 504 -22.80 17.01 76.49
CA ALA A 504 -22.37 17.99 75.49
C ALA A 504 -21.78 17.30 74.24
N ALA A 505 -20.92 16.30 74.44
CA ALA A 505 -20.35 15.53 73.33
C ALA A 505 -21.43 14.80 72.50
N ALA A 506 -22.47 14.27 73.15
CA ALA A 506 -23.59 13.64 72.45
C ALA A 506 -24.40 14.63 71.59
N LEU A 507 -24.60 15.86 72.10
CA LEU A 507 -25.29 16.92 71.36
C LEU A 507 -24.49 17.40 70.14
N ASP A 508 -23.18 17.58 70.30
CA ASP A 508 -22.29 17.94 69.18
C ASP A 508 -22.27 16.86 68.11
N SER A 509 -22.21 15.58 68.50
CA SER A 509 -22.29 14.46 67.57
C SER A 509 -23.61 14.42 66.79
N TYR A 510 -24.74 14.75 67.45
CA TYR A 510 -26.04 14.83 66.80
C TYR A 510 -26.09 15.97 65.78
N ASN A 511 -25.65 17.17 66.17
CA ASN A 511 -25.63 18.35 65.29
C ASN A 511 -24.74 18.17 64.08
N LEU A 512 -23.55 17.55 64.26
CA LEU A 512 -22.66 17.21 63.17
C LEU A 512 -23.34 16.25 62.18
N THR A 513 -24.02 15.22 62.69
CA THR A 513 -24.75 14.26 61.84
C THR A 513 -25.87 14.93 61.04
N ALA A 514 -26.64 15.82 61.66
CA ALA A 514 -27.71 16.56 60.99
C ALA A 514 -27.18 17.46 59.86
N SER A 515 -26.04 18.14 60.08
CA SER A 515 -25.37 18.95 59.06
C SER A 515 -24.89 18.10 57.88
N ILE A 516 -24.25 16.96 58.15
CA ILE A 516 -23.77 16.05 57.10
C ILE A 516 -24.93 15.57 56.23
N VAL A 517 -26.07 15.22 56.82
CA VAL A 517 -27.25 14.76 56.08
C VAL A 517 -27.82 15.86 55.19
N ALA A 518 -27.85 17.11 55.65
CA ALA A 518 -28.29 18.25 54.83
C ALA A 518 -27.35 18.47 53.63
N ASP A 519 -26.04 18.49 53.86
CA ASP A 519 -25.04 18.67 52.79
C ASP A 519 -25.09 17.53 51.76
N GLN A 520 -25.31 16.29 52.23
CA GLN A 520 -25.51 15.14 51.35
C GLN A 520 -26.78 15.28 50.50
N SER A 521 -27.88 15.75 51.07
CA SER A 521 -29.13 16.00 50.33
C SER A 521 -28.94 17.02 49.21
N ASP A 522 -28.25 18.12 49.48
CA ASP A 522 -27.96 19.17 48.48
C ASP A 522 -27.02 18.67 47.38
N THR A 523 -26.02 17.88 47.77
CA THR A 523 -25.09 17.22 46.83
C THR A 523 -25.85 16.27 45.90
N ILE A 524 -26.78 15.46 46.43
CA ILE A 524 -27.61 14.54 45.66
C ILE A 524 -28.54 15.31 44.69
N GLY A 525 -29.13 16.43 45.14
CA GLY A 525 -29.94 17.29 44.28
C GLY A 525 -29.14 17.84 43.10
N THR A 526 -27.93 18.34 43.36
CA THR A 526 -27.03 18.87 42.33
C THR A 526 -26.58 17.77 41.35
N LEU A 527 -26.24 16.59 41.87
CA LEU A 527 -25.86 15.43 41.06
C LEU A 527 -27.00 14.99 40.14
N SER A 528 -28.23 14.95 40.65
CA SER A 528 -29.42 14.60 39.87
C SER A 528 -29.62 15.55 38.69
N ALA A 529 -29.47 16.86 38.90
CA ALA A 529 -29.54 17.86 37.83
C ALA A 529 -28.42 17.67 36.78
N SER A 530 -27.20 17.39 37.21
CA SER A 530 -26.06 17.11 36.31
C SER A 530 -26.30 15.86 35.46
N VAL A 531 -26.82 14.78 36.06
CA VAL A 531 -27.18 13.54 35.37
C VAL A 531 -28.26 13.79 34.30
N SER A 532 -29.30 14.57 34.62
CA SER A 532 -30.33 14.95 33.64
C SER A 532 -29.75 15.73 32.46
N SER A 533 -28.84 16.68 32.72
CA SER A 533 -28.15 17.42 31.66
C SER A 533 -27.30 16.52 30.77
N GLN A 534 -26.56 15.57 31.37
CA GLN A 534 -25.75 14.60 30.63
C GLN A 534 -26.61 13.68 29.76
N ALA A 535 -27.79 13.26 30.22
CA ALA A 535 -28.71 12.46 29.43
C ALA A 535 -29.16 13.18 28.15
N SER A 536 -29.45 14.48 28.23
CA SER A 536 -29.79 15.29 27.05
C SER A 536 -28.61 15.46 26.08
N ALA A 537 -27.38 15.63 26.60
CA ALA A 537 -26.18 15.71 25.77
C ALA A 537 -25.88 14.40 25.04
N LEU A 538 -26.07 13.26 25.70
CA LEU A 538 -25.91 11.92 25.11
C LEU A 538 -26.89 11.67 23.97
N ALA A 539 -28.17 12.03 24.14
CA ALA A 539 -29.17 11.91 23.06
C ALA A 539 -28.80 12.74 21.81
N THR A 540 -28.22 13.93 22.02
CA THR A 540 -27.74 14.78 20.92
C THR A 540 -26.52 14.18 20.21
N LEU A 541 -25.60 13.59 20.97
CA LEU A 541 -24.41 12.93 20.43
C LEU A 541 -24.78 11.68 19.61
N GLU A 542 -25.76 10.90 20.09
CA GLU A 542 -26.27 9.72 19.39
C GLU A 542 -26.87 10.09 18.02
N THR A 543 -27.61 11.20 17.97
CA THR A 543 -28.13 11.75 16.71
C THR A 543 -27.01 12.19 15.77
N SER A 544 -25.98 12.84 16.31
CA SER A 544 -24.81 13.29 15.54
C SER A 544 -23.99 12.11 15.00
N PHE A 545 -23.83 11.05 15.79
CA PHE A 545 -23.14 9.82 15.40
C PHE A 545 -23.89 9.09 14.28
N ALA A 546 -25.22 9.01 14.36
CA ALA A 546 -26.05 8.45 13.29
C ALA A 546 -25.86 9.23 11.97
N SER A 547 -25.82 10.57 12.03
CA SER A 547 -25.56 11.42 10.85
C SER A 547 -24.15 11.27 10.28
N LEU A 548 -23.14 11.10 11.14
CA LEU A 548 -21.78 10.83 10.67
C LEU A 548 -21.69 9.45 10.00
N ASN A 549 -22.32 8.44 10.59
CA ASN A 549 -22.32 7.08 10.06
C ASN A 549 -22.97 7.02 8.66
N THR A 550 -24.09 7.73 8.45
CA THR A 550 -24.72 7.82 7.12
C THR A 550 -23.85 8.55 6.11
N THR A 551 -23.18 9.63 6.53
CA THR A 551 -22.26 10.40 5.66
C THR A 551 -21.04 9.56 5.25
N VAL A 552 -20.42 8.86 6.19
CA VAL A 552 -19.26 7.98 5.93
C VAL A 552 -19.65 6.81 5.03
N ALA A 553 -20.82 6.20 5.27
CA ALA A 553 -21.34 5.15 4.38
C ALA A 553 -21.55 5.67 2.95
N SER A 554 -22.12 6.87 2.80
CA SER A 554 -22.29 7.52 1.49
C SER A 554 -20.96 7.81 0.81
N HIS A 555 -19.98 8.37 1.53
CA HIS A 555 -18.63 8.60 1.01
C HIS A 555 -17.95 7.31 0.57
N GLY A 556 -18.09 6.22 1.33
CA GLY A 556 -17.56 4.90 0.97
C GLY A 556 -18.08 4.41 -0.38
N VAL A 557 -19.37 4.62 -0.66
CA VAL A 557 -19.97 4.32 -1.98
C VAL A 557 -19.35 5.19 -3.07
N SER A 558 -19.23 6.50 -2.87
CA SER A 558 -18.62 7.42 -3.86
C SER A 558 -17.16 7.08 -4.16
N ILE A 559 -16.37 6.73 -3.14
CA ILE A 559 -14.96 6.33 -3.31
C ILE A 559 -14.85 5.04 -4.12
N SER A 560 -15.73 4.06 -3.87
CA SER A 560 -15.78 2.81 -4.64
C SER A 560 -16.16 3.04 -6.11
N GLN A 561 -17.13 3.93 -6.35
CA GLN A 561 -17.51 4.36 -7.71
C GLN A 561 -16.35 5.07 -8.42
N GLN A 562 -15.67 6.00 -7.73
CA GLN A 562 -14.49 6.69 -8.28
C GLN A 562 -13.34 5.72 -8.57
N THR A 563 -13.10 4.74 -7.70
CA THR A 563 -12.08 3.69 -7.90
C THR A 563 -12.38 2.87 -9.16
N THR A 564 -13.64 2.51 -9.37
CA THR A 564 -14.10 1.80 -10.58
C THR A 564 -13.93 2.66 -11.82
N ALA A 565 -14.29 3.95 -11.74
CA ALA A 565 -14.13 4.91 -12.84
C ALA A 565 -12.65 5.11 -13.21
N ILE A 566 -11.76 5.26 -12.22
CA ILE A 566 -10.31 5.38 -12.43
C ILE A 566 -9.73 4.10 -13.02
N THR A 567 -10.14 2.93 -12.54
CA THR A 567 -9.71 1.63 -13.08
C THR A 567 -10.14 1.49 -14.54
N THR A 568 -11.35 1.91 -14.87
CA THR A 568 -11.86 1.95 -16.25
C THR A 568 -11.06 2.95 -17.09
N LEU A 569 -10.76 4.13 -16.55
CA LEU A 569 -9.96 5.15 -17.24
C LEU A 569 -8.54 4.66 -17.51
N ASN A 570 -7.88 4.04 -16.53
CA ASN A 570 -6.55 3.47 -16.67
C ASN A 570 -6.53 2.28 -17.64
N GLY A 571 -7.56 1.43 -17.62
CA GLY A 571 -7.76 0.38 -18.62
C GLY A 571 -7.95 0.95 -20.03
N ASN A 572 -8.73 2.01 -20.18
CA ASN A 572 -8.93 2.72 -21.43
C ASN A 572 -7.65 3.41 -21.91
N VAL A 573 -6.82 3.96 -21.01
CA VAL A 573 -5.51 4.56 -21.35
C VAL A 573 -4.51 3.50 -21.76
N ALA A 574 -4.48 2.34 -21.08
CA ALA A 574 -3.62 1.23 -21.40
C ALA A 574 -4.00 0.50 -22.72
N THR A 575 -5.26 0.60 -23.13
CA THR A 575 -5.80 0.00 -24.36
C THR A 575 -6.06 1.01 -25.48
N LEU A 576 -5.66 2.27 -25.30
CA LEU A 576 -5.84 3.35 -26.28
C LEU A 576 -4.93 3.15 -27.51
N PHE A 577 -5.32 2.26 -28.41
CA PHE A 577 -4.94 2.35 -29.82
C PHE A 577 -5.71 3.52 -30.46
N GLY A 578 -5.05 4.30 -31.31
CA GLY A 578 -5.43 5.66 -31.71
C GLY A 578 -6.92 5.90 -31.99
N ARG A 579 -7.50 6.91 -31.34
CA ARG A 579 -8.84 7.42 -31.67
C ARG A 579 -8.85 8.02 -33.07
N TRP A 580 -9.75 7.52 -33.92
CA TRP A 580 -10.14 8.11 -35.21
C TRP A 580 -11.13 9.27 -34.96
N SER A 581 -10.84 10.46 -35.49
CA SER A 581 -11.83 11.55 -35.61
C SER A 581 -12.23 11.72 -37.08
N VAL A 582 -13.53 11.75 -37.34
CA VAL A 582 -14.12 12.11 -38.64
C VAL A 582 -14.76 13.50 -38.53
N THR A 583 -14.44 14.40 -39.45
CA THR A 583 -15.22 15.63 -39.63
C THR A 583 -16.44 15.31 -40.49
N VAL A 584 -17.61 15.87 -40.16
CA VAL A 584 -18.85 15.71 -40.95
C VAL A 584 -19.35 17.07 -41.44
N ASN A 585 -19.95 17.12 -42.62
CA ASN A 585 -20.63 18.33 -43.10
C ASN A 585 -22.05 18.46 -42.54
N VAL A 586 -22.67 19.59 -42.85
CA VAL A 586 -24.06 19.96 -42.54
C VAL A 586 -25.10 18.93 -43.00
N ASN A 587 -24.79 18.08 -43.98
CA ASN A 587 -25.68 17.04 -44.49
C ASN A 587 -25.42 15.65 -43.87
N GLY A 588 -24.58 15.56 -42.84
CA GLY A 588 -24.29 14.30 -42.14
C GLY A 588 -23.26 13.39 -42.84
N HIS A 589 -22.58 13.89 -43.88
CA HIS A 589 -21.55 13.13 -44.60
C HIS A 589 -20.17 13.41 -44.03
N VAL A 590 -19.33 12.38 -43.92
CA VAL A 590 -17.92 12.51 -43.52
C VAL A 590 -17.14 13.33 -44.57
N THR A 591 -16.53 14.44 -44.15
CA THR A 591 -15.73 15.36 -44.98
C THR A 591 -14.22 15.15 -44.87
N GLY A 592 -13.76 14.36 -43.91
CA GLY A 592 -12.32 14.14 -43.70
C GLY A 592 -12.03 13.10 -42.61
N VAL A 593 -10.85 12.48 -42.73
CA VAL A 593 -10.27 11.55 -41.76
C VAL A 593 -8.90 12.08 -41.34
N ALA A 594 -8.72 12.39 -40.05
CA ALA A 594 -7.42 12.77 -39.50
C ALA A 594 -6.79 11.58 -38.76
N LEU A 595 -5.56 11.22 -39.13
CA LEU A 595 -4.80 10.10 -38.57
C LEU A 595 -3.74 10.62 -37.58
N ASN A 596 -3.88 10.28 -36.30
CA ASN A 596 -2.82 10.54 -35.32
C ASN A 596 -1.84 9.36 -35.33
N ASN A 597 -0.68 9.57 -35.94
CA ASN A 597 0.36 8.56 -36.13
C ASN A 597 1.65 8.94 -35.38
N ASN A 598 2.33 7.95 -34.77
CA ASN A 598 3.55 8.10 -33.95
C ASN A 598 4.85 8.25 -34.78
N GLY A 599 4.74 8.69 -36.03
CA GLY A 599 5.89 9.04 -36.87
C GLY A 599 6.66 7.89 -37.49
N GLN A 600 6.30 6.62 -37.27
CA GLN A 600 7.05 5.48 -37.86
C GLN A 600 6.35 4.76 -39.00
N THR A 601 5.02 4.63 -39.05
CA THR A 601 4.29 4.19 -40.27
C THR A 601 2.81 4.56 -40.17
N GLY A 602 2.26 5.27 -41.15
CA GLY A 602 0.83 5.63 -41.19
C GLY A 602 0.12 4.81 -42.26
N ALA A 603 -0.78 3.91 -41.88
CA ALA A 603 -1.59 3.12 -42.80
C ALA A 603 -3.08 3.38 -42.57
N PHE A 604 -3.84 3.58 -43.65
CA PHE A 604 -5.30 3.68 -43.65
C PHE A 604 -5.85 2.56 -44.52
N ALA A 605 -6.39 1.52 -43.88
CA ALA A 605 -6.99 0.37 -44.55
C ALA A 605 -8.52 0.42 -44.36
N VAL A 606 -9.25 0.34 -45.47
CA VAL A 606 -10.72 0.27 -45.47
C VAL A 606 -11.11 -1.15 -45.87
N LEU A 607 -11.60 -1.95 -44.92
CA LEU A 607 -12.16 -3.27 -45.18
C LEU A 607 -13.67 -3.11 -45.38
N ALA A 608 -14.12 -3.19 -46.62
CA ALA A 608 -15.53 -3.08 -46.98
C ALA A 608 -15.87 -4.05 -48.11
N ASP A 609 -17.07 -4.63 -48.09
CA ASP A 609 -17.58 -5.44 -49.19
C ASP A 609 -17.73 -4.59 -50.49
N VAL A 610 -18.04 -3.29 -50.34
CA VAL A 610 -18.06 -2.29 -51.41
C VAL A 610 -17.55 -0.96 -50.86
N PHE A 611 -16.53 -0.38 -51.49
CA PHE A 611 -16.07 0.99 -51.20
C PHE A 611 -16.42 1.90 -52.39
N SER A 612 -17.39 2.79 -52.22
CA SER A 612 -17.88 3.68 -53.27
C SER A 612 -17.62 5.16 -52.93
N VAL A 613 -17.06 5.90 -53.90
CA VAL A 613 -17.04 7.36 -53.90
C VAL A 613 -18.13 7.82 -54.85
N THR A 614 -19.29 8.17 -54.29
CA THR A 614 -20.50 8.52 -55.04
C THR A 614 -20.64 10.03 -55.22
N SER A 615 -21.03 10.45 -56.41
CA SER A 615 -21.44 11.84 -56.65
C SER A 615 -22.83 12.10 -56.04
N PRO A 616 -23.12 13.33 -55.58
CA PRO A 616 -24.42 13.67 -54.99
C PRO A 616 -25.62 13.49 -55.94
N SER A 617 -25.37 13.40 -57.25
CA SER A 617 -26.40 13.31 -58.29
C SER A 617 -26.68 11.87 -58.79
N GLY A 618 -26.17 10.84 -58.11
CA GLY A 618 -26.67 9.45 -58.23
C GLY A 618 -26.39 8.71 -59.55
N GLY A 619 -25.47 9.16 -60.39
CA GLY A 619 -25.17 8.53 -61.69
C GLY A 619 -23.69 8.32 -62.01
N TYR A 620 -22.80 8.88 -61.20
CA TYR A 620 -21.35 8.83 -61.40
C TYR A 620 -20.69 8.37 -60.11
N GLY A 621 -19.77 7.44 -60.23
CA GLY A 621 -19.05 6.95 -59.07
C GLY A 621 -17.73 6.29 -59.45
N LEU A 622 -16.77 6.45 -58.56
CA LEU A 622 -15.57 5.63 -58.53
C LEU A 622 -15.78 4.59 -57.44
N THR A 623 -15.97 3.34 -57.83
CA THR A 623 -16.28 2.27 -56.89
C THR A 623 -15.25 1.16 -57.00
N TRP A 624 -14.74 0.71 -55.86
CA TRP A 624 -14.04 -0.56 -55.74
C TRP A 624 -15.08 -1.66 -55.43
N VAL A 625 -15.28 -2.57 -56.38
CA VAL A 625 -16.17 -3.74 -56.24
C VAL A 625 -15.39 -4.99 -56.63
N GLY A 626 -15.30 -5.97 -55.73
CA GLY A 626 -14.66 -7.27 -56.03
C GLY A 626 -13.19 -7.16 -56.48
N GLY A 627 -12.44 -6.17 -55.99
CA GLY A 627 -11.06 -5.92 -56.39
C GLY A 627 -10.89 -5.15 -57.71
N ILE A 628 -12.00 -4.69 -58.31
CA ILE A 628 -12.01 -3.92 -59.55
C ILE A 628 -12.35 -2.46 -59.25
N LEU A 629 -11.49 -1.55 -59.71
CA LEU A 629 -11.76 -0.13 -59.77
C LEU A 629 -12.66 0.16 -60.98
N TRP A 630 -13.87 0.61 -60.70
CA TRP A 630 -14.87 0.92 -61.72
C TRP A 630 -15.17 2.42 -61.70
N ASN A 631 -14.75 3.12 -62.76
CA ASN A 631 -15.22 4.46 -63.08
C ASN A 631 -16.50 4.32 -63.93
N ARG A 632 -17.65 4.48 -63.28
CA ARG A 632 -18.95 4.24 -63.89
C ARG A 632 -19.50 5.53 -64.48
N GLY A 633 -19.61 5.57 -65.81
CA GLY A 633 -20.36 6.60 -66.53
C GLY A 633 -21.74 6.13 -66.98
N PRO A 634 -22.59 7.04 -67.49
CA PRO A 634 -23.97 6.73 -67.86
C PRO A 634 -24.07 5.87 -69.13
N SER A 635 -23.09 5.96 -70.03
CA SER A 635 -23.07 5.20 -71.29
C SER A 635 -21.81 4.37 -71.46
N ASN A 636 -20.66 4.87 -70.98
CA ASN A 636 -19.40 4.16 -71.01
C ASN A 636 -18.80 4.08 -69.61
N SER A 637 -18.07 3.00 -69.36
CA SER A 637 -17.34 2.78 -68.12
C SER A 637 -15.91 2.40 -68.41
N VAL A 638 -15.03 2.73 -67.47
CA VAL A 638 -13.65 2.22 -67.44
C VAL A 638 -13.50 1.34 -66.21
N LEU A 639 -13.04 0.12 -66.43
CA LEU A 639 -12.82 -0.87 -65.40
C LEU A 639 -11.33 -1.26 -65.40
N MET A 640 -10.75 -1.33 -64.21
CA MET A 640 -9.35 -1.68 -63.98
C MET A 640 -9.24 -2.65 -62.82
N GLY A 641 -8.49 -3.73 -62.99
CA GLY A 641 -8.30 -4.71 -61.93
C GLY A 641 -7.78 -6.03 -62.48
N HIS A 642 -7.87 -7.11 -61.72
CA HIS A 642 -7.35 -8.41 -62.13
C HIS A 642 -8.47 -9.43 -62.26
N ASN A 643 -8.33 -10.35 -63.21
CA ASN A 643 -9.23 -11.51 -63.37
C ASN A 643 -10.71 -11.14 -63.49
N PHE A 644 -11.05 -10.09 -64.25
CA PHE A 644 -12.44 -9.68 -64.50
C PHE A 644 -12.86 -9.86 -65.97
N GLY A 645 -14.14 -9.64 -66.23
CA GLY A 645 -14.80 -9.94 -67.49
C GLY A 645 -15.17 -11.41 -67.66
N THR A 646 -15.94 -11.72 -68.70
CA THR A 646 -16.54 -13.05 -68.92
C THR A 646 -15.50 -14.17 -69.03
N SER A 647 -14.27 -13.84 -69.43
CA SER A 647 -13.14 -14.77 -69.55
C SER A 647 -12.12 -14.67 -68.41
N ASN A 648 -12.35 -13.80 -67.41
CA ASN A 648 -11.44 -13.55 -66.27
C ASN A 648 -9.99 -13.25 -66.69
N ASP A 649 -9.81 -12.53 -67.79
CA ASP A 649 -8.50 -12.27 -68.39
C ASP A 649 -8.22 -10.78 -68.61
N LEU A 650 -9.17 -9.90 -68.34
CA LEU A 650 -8.98 -8.46 -68.54
C LEU A 650 -8.20 -7.82 -67.38
N LEU A 651 -7.39 -6.82 -67.72
CA LEU A 651 -6.66 -5.95 -66.79
C LEU A 651 -7.17 -4.50 -66.82
N LEU A 652 -7.52 -4.04 -68.03
CA LEU A 652 -8.09 -2.73 -68.29
C LEU A 652 -9.12 -2.87 -69.39
N TRP A 653 -10.29 -2.26 -69.21
CA TRP A 653 -11.37 -2.32 -70.18
C TRP A 653 -12.13 -0.99 -70.20
N ALA A 654 -12.46 -0.53 -71.40
CA ALA A 654 -13.32 0.61 -71.63
C ALA A 654 -14.38 0.27 -72.69
N GLY A 655 -15.64 0.56 -72.39
CA GLY A 655 -16.77 0.25 -73.27
C GLY A 655 -18.11 0.56 -72.62
N PRO A 656 -19.23 0.08 -73.20
CA PRO A 656 -20.57 0.37 -72.72
C PRO A 656 -20.78 -0.05 -71.25
N THR A 657 -21.36 0.81 -70.42
CA THR A 657 -21.49 0.56 -68.98
C THR A 657 -22.21 -0.77 -68.69
N PRO A 658 -21.53 -1.78 -68.09
CA PRO A 658 -22.13 -3.07 -67.79
C PRO A 658 -22.97 -3.01 -66.50
N SER A 659 -23.79 -4.03 -66.26
CA SER A 659 -24.47 -4.22 -64.97
C SER A 659 -23.55 -4.77 -63.87
N SER A 660 -22.43 -5.41 -64.25
CA SER A 660 -21.40 -5.94 -63.34
C SER A 660 -20.04 -6.03 -64.05
N PRO A 661 -18.91 -5.85 -63.35
CA PRO A 661 -17.56 -6.12 -63.88
C PRO A 661 -17.34 -7.52 -64.46
N ALA A 662 -18.15 -8.52 -64.08
CA ALA A 662 -18.06 -9.86 -64.66
C ALA A 662 -18.66 -9.95 -66.08
N ASN A 663 -19.50 -8.99 -66.47
CA ASN A 663 -20.28 -9.03 -67.72
C ASN A 663 -19.57 -8.36 -68.91
N VAL A 664 -18.40 -7.77 -68.70
CA VAL A 664 -17.62 -7.18 -69.79
C VAL A 664 -16.88 -8.27 -70.57
N SER A 665 -16.73 -8.09 -71.88
CA SER A 665 -15.96 -9.00 -72.71
C SER A 665 -15.08 -8.22 -73.69
N LYS A 666 -14.12 -8.89 -74.30
CA LYS A 666 -13.28 -8.30 -75.37
C LYS A 666 -14.12 -7.80 -76.55
N GLY A 667 -15.24 -8.46 -76.85
CA GLY A 667 -16.12 -8.07 -77.96
C GLY A 667 -16.98 -6.83 -77.68
N SER A 668 -17.26 -6.54 -76.41
CA SER A 668 -18.00 -5.32 -76.02
C SER A 668 -17.08 -4.13 -75.69
N GLY A 669 -15.76 -4.33 -75.62
CA GLY A 669 -14.80 -3.29 -75.31
C GLY A 669 -14.41 -2.46 -76.55
N VAL A 670 -14.41 -1.14 -76.40
CA VAL A 670 -13.81 -0.21 -77.38
C VAL A 670 -12.31 -0.11 -77.16
N PHE A 671 -11.84 -0.32 -75.94
CA PHE A 671 -10.43 -0.49 -75.63
C PHE A 671 -10.27 -1.52 -74.52
N TRP A 672 -9.30 -2.42 -74.64
CA TRP A 672 -8.98 -3.35 -73.57
C TRP A 672 -7.53 -3.81 -73.62
N VAL A 673 -7.05 -4.24 -72.45
CA VAL A 673 -5.77 -4.94 -72.25
C VAL A 673 -6.07 -6.20 -71.45
N ASP A 674 -5.57 -7.34 -71.93
CA ASP A 674 -5.66 -8.61 -71.21
C ASP A 674 -4.36 -8.98 -70.49
N LYS A 675 -4.44 -9.98 -69.61
CA LYS A 675 -3.31 -10.47 -68.80
C LYS A 675 -2.19 -11.12 -69.62
N ASN A 676 -2.45 -11.45 -70.89
CA ASN A 676 -1.45 -12.02 -71.79
C ASN A 676 -0.72 -10.93 -72.60
N GLY A 677 -1.01 -9.65 -72.32
CA GLY A 677 -0.37 -8.51 -72.97
C GLY A 677 -0.98 -8.14 -74.33
N SER A 678 -2.11 -8.75 -74.71
CA SER A 678 -2.83 -8.32 -75.91
C SER A 678 -3.66 -7.08 -75.61
N ALA A 679 -3.77 -6.19 -76.59
CA ALA A 679 -4.60 -5.00 -76.50
C ALA A 679 -5.36 -4.74 -77.79
N GLN A 680 -6.56 -4.18 -77.68
CA GLN A 680 -7.36 -3.73 -78.81
C GLN A 680 -7.74 -2.27 -78.63
N PHE A 681 -7.66 -1.50 -79.73
CA PHE A 681 -8.28 -0.19 -79.87
C PHE A 681 -9.31 -0.27 -81.00
N GLY A 682 -10.59 -0.13 -80.68
CA GLY A 682 -11.71 -0.11 -81.62
C GLY A 682 -12.14 1.30 -82.06
N GLY A 683 -11.49 2.35 -81.56
CA GLY A 683 -11.74 3.75 -81.93
C GLY A 683 -10.87 4.25 -83.09
N SER A 684 -11.06 5.51 -83.50
CA SER A 684 -10.18 6.16 -84.49
C SER A 684 -8.76 6.34 -83.95
N LEU A 685 -7.76 5.91 -84.71
CA LEU A 685 -6.36 6.26 -84.47
C LEU A 685 -6.06 7.66 -85.01
N PRO A 686 -5.33 8.52 -84.26
CA PRO A 686 -4.85 9.79 -84.76
C PRO A 686 -3.96 9.64 -86.02
N PRO A 687 -3.88 10.67 -86.87
CA PRO A 687 -2.94 10.68 -87.98
C PRO A 687 -1.50 10.42 -87.50
N GLY A 688 -0.79 9.50 -88.16
CA GLY A 688 0.60 9.15 -87.82
C GLY A 688 0.76 8.07 -86.74
N SER A 689 -0.33 7.50 -86.18
CA SER A 689 -0.25 6.43 -85.19
C SER A 689 0.23 5.07 -85.72
N VAL A 690 0.28 4.89 -87.05
CA VAL A 690 0.85 3.70 -87.69
C VAL A 690 2.01 4.17 -88.57
N GLY A 691 3.24 3.94 -88.11
CA GLY A 691 4.47 4.21 -88.85
C GLY A 691 5.06 2.95 -89.47
N ASN A 692 6.37 2.93 -89.65
CA ASN A 692 7.07 1.85 -90.36
C ASN A 692 7.19 0.55 -89.56
N ASN A 693 7.02 0.58 -88.23
CA ASN A 693 7.21 -0.58 -87.35
C ASN A 693 5.89 -1.19 -86.89
N GLU A 694 4.79 -0.47 -87.04
CA GLU A 694 3.49 -0.78 -86.44
C GLU A 694 2.69 -1.79 -87.29
N LEU A 695 3.13 -2.08 -88.52
CA LEU A 695 2.57 -3.13 -89.38
C LEU A 695 3.55 -4.30 -89.50
N ALA A 696 3.21 -5.43 -88.88
CA ALA A 696 3.97 -6.66 -89.05
C ALA A 696 3.89 -7.20 -90.49
N ASN A 697 4.87 -8.01 -90.90
CA ASN A 697 4.83 -8.68 -92.19
C ASN A 697 3.56 -9.53 -92.33
N GLY A 698 2.79 -9.34 -93.41
CA GLY A 698 1.49 -10.01 -93.62
C GLY A 698 0.30 -9.41 -92.85
N ALA A 699 0.49 -8.30 -92.12
CA ALA A 699 -0.61 -7.66 -91.38
C ALA A 699 -1.73 -7.14 -92.30
N ILE A 700 -1.44 -6.81 -93.56
CA ILE A 700 -2.41 -6.42 -94.57
C ILE A 700 -2.76 -7.64 -95.43
N THR A 701 -3.95 -8.21 -95.21
CA THR A 701 -4.49 -9.32 -96.01
C THR A 701 -5.39 -8.76 -97.12
N GLY A 702 -5.73 -9.56 -98.14
CA GLY A 702 -6.59 -9.13 -99.24
C GLY A 702 -7.97 -8.62 -98.81
N VAL A 703 -8.45 -9.02 -97.62
CA VAL A 703 -9.71 -8.50 -97.04
C VAL A 703 -9.53 -7.08 -96.45
N LYS A 704 -8.31 -6.70 -96.07
CA LYS A 704 -7.99 -5.43 -95.41
C LYS A 704 -7.74 -4.28 -96.41
N ILE A 705 -7.68 -4.56 -97.71
CA ILE A 705 -7.73 -3.56 -98.80
C ILE A 705 -8.96 -3.90 -99.64
N GLY A 706 -9.96 -3.02 -99.66
CA GLY A 706 -11.16 -3.21 -100.48
C GLY A 706 -10.86 -3.15 -101.99
N ASN A 707 -11.79 -3.67 -102.80
CA ASN A 707 -11.71 -3.52 -104.26
C ASN A 707 -11.60 -2.03 -104.63
N LEU A 708 -10.64 -1.69 -105.50
CA LEU A 708 -10.37 -0.31 -105.95
C LEU A 708 -9.85 0.65 -104.87
N GLU A 709 -9.52 0.16 -103.67
CA GLU A 709 -8.99 1.03 -102.62
C GLU A 709 -7.60 1.57 -102.93
N VAL A 710 -6.82 0.93 -103.80
CA VAL A 710 -5.57 1.52 -104.32
C VAL A 710 -5.89 2.23 -105.63
N THR A 711 -6.23 3.52 -105.55
CA THR A 711 -6.50 4.36 -106.72
C THR A 711 -5.21 4.95 -107.30
N ASN A 712 -5.27 5.50 -108.52
CA ASN A 712 -4.14 6.21 -109.12
C ASN A 712 -3.63 7.38 -108.26
N ALA A 713 -4.48 7.99 -107.42
CA ALA A 713 -4.06 9.04 -106.48
C ALA A 713 -3.22 8.50 -105.31
N LYS A 714 -3.38 7.22 -104.97
CA LYS A 714 -2.64 6.53 -103.89
C LYS A 714 -1.34 5.89 -104.41
N ILE A 715 -1.10 5.87 -105.73
CA ILE A 715 0.16 5.47 -106.36
C ILE A 715 0.81 6.71 -107.01
N GLY A 716 1.75 7.35 -106.31
CA GLY A 716 2.49 8.49 -106.86
C GLY A 716 3.33 8.15 -108.10
N ASN A 717 3.69 9.16 -108.89
CA ASN A 717 4.58 9.00 -110.05
C ASN A 717 5.86 8.25 -109.67
N LEU A 718 6.24 7.23 -110.46
CA LEU A 718 7.45 6.40 -110.27
C LEU A 718 7.48 5.52 -108.99
N GLN A 719 6.37 5.40 -108.24
CA GLN A 719 6.32 4.54 -107.04
C GLN A 719 6.47 3.05 -107.37
N VAL A 720 5.98 2.62 -108.54
CA VAL A 720 6.14 1.26 -109.08
C VAL A 720 7.19 1.28 -110.19
N GLY A 721 8.44 0.94 -109.84
CA GLY A 721 9.53 0.80 -110.80
C GLY A 721 9.43 -0.51 -111.58
N THR A 722 10.10 -0.61 -112.73
CA THR A 722 10.14 -1.84 -113.54
C THR A 722 10.72 -3.04 -112.78
N SER A 723 11.66 -2.83 -111.85
CA SER A 723 12.17 -3.87 -110.95
C SER A 723 11.14 -4.39 -109.94
N LYS A 724 10.06 -3.63 -109.73
CA LYS A 724 8.92 -3.99 -108.87
C LYS A 724 7.81 -4.72 -109.64
N ILE A 725 7.97 -4.92 -110.95
CA ILE A 725 7.05 -5.66 -111.82
C ILE A 725 7.76 -6.96 -112.23
N GLY A 726 7.19 -8.12 -111.86
CA GLY A 726 7.77 -9.42 -112.22
C GLY A 726 7.78 -9.66 -113.74
N PHE A 727 8.69 -10.51 -114.21
CA PHE A 727 8.67 -10.99 -115.61
C PHE A 727 7.29 -11.63 -115.89
N ASP A 728 6.69 -11.32 -117.04
CA ASP A 728 5.33 -11.72 -117.46
C ASP A 728 4.15 -11.17 -116.65
N ALA A 729 4.37 -10.23 -115.71
CA ALA A 729 3.26 -9.62 -114.98
C ALA A 729 2.31 -8.79 -115.89
N VAL A 730 2.74 -8.42 -117.11
CA VAL A 730 1.91 -7.73 -118.12
C VAL A 730 2.36 -8.01 -119.57
N THR A 731 1.83 -9.03 -120.28
CA THR A 731 1.89 -9.07 -121.77
C THR A 731 0.93 -10.09 -122.43
N LYS A 732 0.31 -9.73 -123.58
CA LYS A 732 -0.59 -10.56 -124.42
C LYS A 732 -0.08 -10.69 -125.87
N ILE A 733 1.05 -11.37 -126.09
CA ILE A 733 1.53 -11.76 -127.44
C ILE A 733 1.36 -13.27 -127.58
N ASN A 734 0.71 -13.73 -128.66
CA ASN A 734 0.57 -15.15 -128.96
C ASN A 734 1.47 -15.52 -130.15
N TYR A 735 2.19 -16.64 -130.08
CA TYR A 735 3.03 -17.11 -131.18
C TYR A 735 3.03 -18.64 -131.30
N VAL A 736 3.37 -19.14 -132.48
CA VAL A 736 3.67 -20.56 -132.74
C VAL A 736 4.90 -20.66 -133.62
N GLU A 737 5.76 -21.66 -133.36
CA GLU A 737 6.90 -22.01 -134.20
C GLU A 737 6.73 -23.44 -134.72
N THR A 738 7.13 -23.67 -135.97
CA THR A 738 7.06 -24.99 -136.60
C THR A 738 8.41 -25.41 -137.15
N GLY A 739 8.70 -26.72 -137.01
CA GLY A 739 9.92 -27.34 -137.49
C GLY A 739 9.91 -27.62 -138.99
N LEU A 740 10.66 -28.66 -139.41
CA LEU A 740 10.82 -29.06 -140.80
C LEU A 740 9.52 -29.66 -141.38
N ILE A 741 8.98 -29.07 -142.44
CA ILE A 741 7.77 -29.55 -143.13
C ILE A 741 8.08 -29.69 -144.63
N TYR A 742 7.88 -30.90 -145.16
CA TYR A 742 8.02 -31.20 -146.59
C TYR A 742 6.76 -30.79 -147.35
N ILE A 743 6.95 -30.17 -148.52
CA ILE A 743 5.84 -29.69 -149.35
C ILE A 743 5.79 -30.49 -150.64
N ASN A 744 4.67 -31.18 -150.87
CA ASN A 744 4.42 -31.91 -152.10
C ASN A 744 4.04 -30.98 -153.25
N ASN A 745 4.47 -31.33 -154.46
CA ASN A 745 4.17 -30.55 -155.67
C ASN A 745 2.65 -30.43 -155.91
N ASN A 746 2.19 -29.22 -156.24
CA ASN A 746 0.78 -28.86 -156.47
C ASN A 746 -0.18 -29.11 -155.29
N VAL A 747 0.34 -29.28 -154.06
CA VAL A 747 -0.48 -29.42 -152.84
C VAL A 747 -0.27 -28.20 -151.94
N GLN A 748 -1.36 -27.64 -151.41
CA GLN A 748 -1.27 -26.62 -150.35
C GLN A 748 -1.11 -27.30 -148.99
N VAL A 749 -0.07 -26.93 -148.26
CA VAL A 749 0.24 -27.48 -146.93
C VAL A 749 0.11 -26.38 -145.88
N THR A 750 -0.50 -26.71 -144.73
CA THR A 750 -0.49 -25.81 -143.56
C THR A 750 0.81 -25.97 -142.82
N ILE A 751 1.48 -24.85 -142.61
CA ILE A 751 2.84 -24.79 -142.08
C ILE A 751 2.77 -24.47 -140.60
N ALA A 752 2.05 -23.41 -140.26
CA ALA A 752 1.83 -22.96 -138.90
C ALA A 752 0.34 -22.60 -138.70
N SER A 753 -0.20 -22.88 -137.51
CA SER A 753 -1.56 -22.48 -137.15
C SER A 753 -1.60 -22.07 -135.68
N LEU A 754 -2.23 -20.93 -135.40
CA LEU A 754 -2.36 -20.34 -134.08
C LEU A 754 -3.78 -19.83 -133.89
N THR A 755 -4.39 -20.14 -132.75
CA THR A 755 -5.69 -19.57 -132.37
C THR A 755 -5.47 -18.46 -131.37
N VAL A 756 -6.00 -17.27 -131.64
CA VAL A 756 -5.92 -16.10 -130.75
C VAL A 756 -7.31 -15.57 -130.42
N THR A 757 -7.49 -15.06 -129.22
CA THR A 757 -8.71 -14.34 -128.83
C THR A 757 -8.48 -12.85 -128.94
N LYS A 758 -9.30 -12.20 -129.78
CA LYS A 758 -9.36 -10.75 -129.94
C LYS A 758 -10.37 -10.17 -128.93
N ASP A 759 -9.92 -9.27 -128.06
CA ASP A 759 -10.74 -8.73 -126.96
C ASP A 759 -11.68 -7.63 -127.44
N GLU A 760 -11.21 -6.73 -128.30
CA GLU A 760 -11.99 -5.56 -128.74
C GLU A 760 -12.34 -5.69 -130.23
N ALA A 761 -13.58 -5.40 -130.64
CA ALA A 761 -13.96 -5.45 -132.06
C ALA A 761 -13.17 -4.44 -132.92
N ASP A 762 -12.86 -3.26 -132.38
CA ASP A 762 -12.22 -2.17 -133.12
C ASP A 762 -10.69 -2.27 -133.23
N SER A 763 -10.06 -3.22 -132.52
CA SER A 763 -8.61 -3.45 -132.61
C SER A 763 -8.22 -4.11 -133.95
N VAL A 764 -6.92 -4.18 -134.25
CA VAL A 764 -6.39 -4.89 -135.42
C VAL A 764 -5.51 -6.05 -134.96
N LEU A 765 -5.51 -7.15 -135.73
CA LEU A 765 -4.53 -8.21 -135.54
C LEU A 765 -3.33 -7.93 -136.43
N LYS A 766 -2.19 -7.68 -135.80
CA LYS A 766 -0.90 -7.62 -136.49
C LYS A 766 -0.31 -9.03 -136.52
N ILE A 767 -0.27 -9.61 -137.71
CA ILE A 767 0.24 -10.94 -137.96
C ILE A 767 1.62 -10.80 -138.61
N THR A 768 2.63 -11.41 -138.00
CA THR A 768 3.98 -11.48 -138.56
C THR A 768 4.35 -12.94 -138.75
N VAL A 769 4.79 -13.29 -139.95
CA VAL A 769 5.30 -14.63 -140.26
C VAL A 769 6.75 -14.51 -140.69
N HIS A 770 7.63 -15.24 -140.03
CA HIS A 770 9.01 -15.43 -140.47
C HIS A 770 9.14 -16.86 -140.96
N SER A 771 9.58 -17.08 -142.20
CA SER A 771 9.71 -18.43 -142.77
C SER A 771 11.03 -18.60 -143.51
N ASN A 772 11.66 -19.77 -143.34
CA ASN A 772 12.78 -20.23 -144.15
C ASN A 772 12.34 -21.38 -145.05
N ALA A 773 12.68 -21.32 -146.34
CA ALA A 773 12.40 -22.41 -147.26
C ALA A 773 13.56 -22.74 -148.16
N ARG A 774 13.71 -24.03 -148.45
CA ARG A 774 14.61 -24.55 -149.47
C ARG A 774 13.76 -25.04 -150.65
N LEU A 775 14.04 -24.47 -151.83
CA LEU A 775 13.28 -24.70 -153.06
C LEU A 775 14.23 -25.30 -154.12
N GLN A 776 13.74 -26.24 -154.91
CA GLN A 776 14.51 -26.96 -155.93
C GLN A 776 13.95 -26.73 -157.34
N ASP A 777 14.79 -26.84 -158.38
CA ASP A 777 14.47 -26.78 -159.82
C ASP A 777 13.52 -25.64 -160.25
N ASN A 778 13.91 -24.37 -160.05
CA ASN A 778 13.15 -23.20 -160.53
C ASN A 778 11.67 -23.20 -160.09
N ALA A 779 11.35 -23.88 -158.99
CA ALA A 779 9.98 -24.04 -158.50
C ALA A 779 9.43 -22.72 -157.96
N ARG A 780 8.23 -22.36 -158.41
CA ARG A 780 7.50 -21.21 -157.86
C ARG A 780 6.71 -21.64 -156.64
N ARG A 781 6.72 -20.83 -155.58
CA ARG A 781 5.86 -21.05 -154.40
C ARG A 781 4.88 -19.90 -154.22
N THR A 782 3.72 -20.20 -153.67
CA THR A 782 2.77 -19.18 -153.21
C THR A 782 2.45 -19.41 -151.74
N ASN A 783 2.68 -18.37 -150.93
CA ASN A 783 2.42 -18.34 -149.51
C ASN A 783 1.10 -17.62 -149.23
N TYR A 784 0.37 -18.08 -148.22
CA TYR A 784 -0.94 -17.59 -147.84
C TYR A 784 -1.01 -17.43 -146.32
N ILE A 785 -1.57 -16.31 -145.86
CA ILE A 785 -2.03 -16.15 -144.49
C ILE A 785 -3.55 -16.24 -144.51
N TYR A 786 -4.08 -17.16 -143.72
CA TYR A 786 -5.50 -17.34 -143.50
C TYR A 786 -5.88 -16.82 -142.13
N VAL A 787 -7.03 -16.16 -142.03
CA VAL A 787 -7.72 -15.89 -140.76
C VAL A 787 -9.13 -16.43 -140.88
N GLY A 788 -9.53 -17.33 -139.97
CA GLY A 788 -10.87 -17.93 -140.00
C GLY A 788 -11.20 -18.69 -141.30
N GLY A 789 -10.17 -19.17 -142.01
CA GLY A 789 -10.33 -19.85 -143.30
C GLY A 789 -10.37 -18.93 -144.53
N THR A 790 -10.34 -17.61 -144.36
CA THR A 790 -10.24 -16.63 -145.48
C THR A 790 -8.79 -16.21 -145.70
N VAL A 791 -8.34 -16.16 -146.96
CA VAL A 791 -7.01 -15.62 -147.31
C VAL A 791 -7.02 -14.11 -147.07
N VAL A 792 -6.22 -13.63 -146.12
CA VAL A 792 -6.04 -12.19 -145.85
C VAL A 792 -4.80 -11.62 -146.52
N TRP A 793 -3.87 -12.49 -146.92
CA TRP A 793 -2.64 -12.10 -147.59
C TRP A 793 -2.11 -13.29 -148.41
N SER A 794 -1.59 -13.03 -149.60
CA SER A 794 -0.84 -14.00 -150.39
C SER A 794 0.31 -13.36 -151.16
N SER A 795 1.34 -14.14 -151.43
CA SER A 795 2.46 -13.73 -152.28
C SER A 795 3.04 -14.92 -153.01
N THR A 796 3.33 -14.75 -154.30
CA THR A 796 4.02 -15.73 -155.12
C THR A 796 5.47 -15.31 -155.27
N THR A 797 6.40 -16.17 -154.87
CA THR A 797 7.83 -15.93 -155.05
C THR A 797 8.44 -16.89 -156.06
N TRP A 798 9.28 -16.32 -156.93
CA TRP A 798 10.08 -17.00 -157.94
C TRP A 798 11.54 -16.91 -157.51
N PRO A 799 12.05 -17.88 -156.75
CA PRO A 799 13.49 -17.91 -156.44
C PRO A 799 14.27 -18.14 -157.74
N ALA A 800 15.16 -17.21 -158.08
CA ALA A 800 16.08 -17.38 -159.20
C ALA A 800 17.32 -18.16 -158.73
N GLY A 801 17.55 -19.37 -159.25
CA GLY A 801 18.83 -20.08 -159.04
C GLY A 801 18.72 -21.56 -158.74
N ASP A 802 19.83 -22.26 -158.98
CA ASP A 802 20.02 -23.71 -158.96
C ASP A 802 20.04 -24.33 -157.54
N ASP A 803 19.08 -25.22 -157.27
CA ASP A 803 19.04 -26.34 -156.31
C ASP A 803 19.68 -26.29 -154.89
N THR A 804 20.17 -25.14 -154.40
CA THR A 804 20.93 -25.06 -153.13
C THR A 804 20.69 -23.83 -152.25
N THR A 805 19.92 -22.83 -152.66
CA THR A 805 19.72 -21.59 -151.88
C THR A 805 18.49 -21.62 -150.96
N TRP A 806 18.67 -21.25 -149.68
CA TRP A 806 17.58 -20.98 -148.74
C TRP A 806 17.01 -19.58 -148.98
N SER A 807 15.68 -19.46 -148.95
CA SER A 807 14.96 -18.18 -148.99
C SER A 807 14.35 -17.89 -147.61
N THR A 808 14.90 -16.88 -146.94
CA THR A 808 14.36 -16.31 -145.70
C THR A 808 13.45 -15.15 -146.06
N GLU A 809 12.18 -15.26 -145.69
CA GLU A 809 11.19 -14.23 -145.98
C GLU A 809 10.36 -13.93 -144.74
N ALA A 810 10.08 -12.64 -144.53
CA ALA A 810 9.23 -12.15 -143.46
C ALA A 810 8.02 -11.45 -144.06
N TYR A 811 6.83 -11.88 -143.66
CA TYR A 811 5.56 -11.35 -144.13
C TYR A 811 4.81 -10.70 -142.99
N LYS A 812 4.16 -9.58 -143.29
CA LYS A 812 3.37 -8.84 -142.31
C LYS A 812 2.00 -8.58 -142.90
N ALA A 813 0.97 -8.96 -142.15
CA ALA A 813 -0.41 -8.66 -142.48
C ALA A 813 -1.06 -7.96 -141.28
N VAL A 814 -1.81 -6.89 -141.55
CA VAL A 814 -2.65 -6.25 -140.54
C VAL A 814 -4.09 -6.51 -140.94
N VAL A 815 -4.83 -7.18 -140.08
CA VAL A 815 -6.23 -7.56 -140.34
C VAL A 815 -7.12 -6.74 -139.43
N ALA A 816 -7.94 -5.89 -140.06
CA ALA A 816 -8.97 -5.09 -139.40
C ALA A 816 -10.36 -5.66 -139.70
N GLY A 817 -11.36 -5.27 -138.91
CA GLY A 817 -12.77 -5.63 -139.15
C GLY A 817 -13.16 -7.04 -138.71
N LEU A 818 -12.31 -7.74 -137.96
CA LEU A 818 -12.68 -8.99 -137.30
C LEU A 818 -13.52 -8.68 -136.04
N SER A 819 -14.52 -9.51 -135.74
CA SER A 819 -15.26 -9.40 -134.47
C SER A 819 -14.35 -9.70 -133.27
N ALA A 820 -14.72 -9.23 -132.09
CA ALA A 820 -14.14 -9.80 -130.85
C ALA A 820 -14.46 -11.31 -130.79
N GLY A 821 -13.53 -12.11 -130.26
CA GLY A 821 -13.65 -13.56 -130.21
C GLY A 821 -12.41 -14.32 -130.69
N SER A 822 -12.53 -15.65 -130.72
CA SER A 822 -11.43 -16.55 -131.11
C SER A 822 -11.30 -16.64 -132.63
N HIS A 823 -10.08 -16.42 -133.14
CA HIS A 823 -9.74 -16.47 -134.55
C HIS A 823 -8.56 -17.40 -134.75
N THR A 824 -8.66 -18.33 -135.69
CA THR A 824 -7.53 -19.18 -136.10
C THR A 824 -6.81 -18.54 -137.27
N ILE A 825 -5.54 -18.22 -137.06
CA ILE A 825 -4.61 -17.74 -138.06
C ILE A 825 -3.77 -18.92 -138.51
N SER A 826 -3.67 -19.16 -139.82
CA SER A 826 -2.79 -20.20 -140.35
C SER A 826 -1.97 -19.70 -141.52
N PHE A 827 -0.69 -20.06 -141.53
CA PHE A 827 0.22 -19.83 -142.65
C PHE A 827 0.30 -21.11 -143.48
N ARG A 828 0.05 -21.01 -144.79
CA ARG A 828 0.03 -22.13 -145.72
C ARG A 828 0.84 -21.82 -146.97
N THR A 829 1.38 -22.86 -147.59
CA THR A 829 2.21 -22.72 -148.80
C THR A 829 1.83 -23.76 -149.84
N THR A 830 1.83 -23.36 -151.11
CA THR A 830 1.70 -24.25 -152.27
C THR A 830 2.94 -24.13 -153.15
N LEU A 831 3.50 -25.26 -153.57
CA LEU A 831 4.64 -25.32 -154.48
C LEU A 831 4.18 -25.78 -155.87
N PHE A 832 4.74 -25.19 -156.93
CA PHE A 832 4.54 -25.64 -158.32
C PHE A 832 5.92 -25.90 -158.96
N ASN A 833 6.23 -27.16 -159.22
CA ASN A 833 7.46 -27.61 -159.88
C ASN A 833 7.16 -28.35 -161.21
N GLY A 834 7.96 -28.12 -162.24
CA GLY A 834 7.91 -28.79 -163.53
C GLY A 834 8.81 -30.04 -163.57
N ALA A 835 8.23 -31.19 -163.22
CA ALA A 835 8.66 -32.54 -163.65
C ALA A 835 9.83 -33.30 -162.95
N THR A 836 10.23 -32.98 -161.70
CA THR A 836 11.19 -33.82 -160.93
C THR A 836 10.69 -34.23 -159.53
N THR A 837 11.18 -35.37 -159.01
CA THR A 837 10.76 -36.03 -157.74
C THR A 837 11.50 -35.55 -156.49
N ASN A 838 12.23 -34.44 -156.55
CA ASN A 838 13.03 -33.95 -155.42
C ASN A 838 12.19 -33.15 -154.39
N PHE A 839 12.54 -33.25 -153.09
CA PHE A 839 11.72 -32.72 -151.99
C PHE A 839 12.09 -31.28 -151.57
N SER A 840 11.20 -30.32 -151.86
CA SER A 840 11.26 -28.97 -151.26
C SER A 840 10.65 -28.95 -149.85
N HIS A 841 11.20 -28.15 -148.95
CA HIS A 841 10.75 -28.09 -147.57
C HIS A 841 10.86 -26.68 -146.98
N MET A 842 10.08 -26.44 -145.93
CA MET A 842 10.22 -25.26 -145.09
C MET A 842 10.72 -25.65 -143.71
N SER A 843 11.61 -24.83 -143.16
CA SER A 843 12.13 -24.98 -141.81
C SER A 843 11.89 -23.68 -141.05
N ASN A 844 11.78 -23.77 -139.73
CA ASN A 844 11.68 -22.63 -138.82
C ASN A 844 10.70 -21.54 -139.28
N THR A 845 9.41 -21.87 -139.25
CA THR A 845 8.37 -20.88 -139.48
C THR A 845 7.79 -20.40 -138.16
N ILE A 846 7.92 -19.12 -137.88
CA ILE A 846 7.33 -18.46 -136.70
C ILE A 846 6.13 -17.64 -137.17
N LEU A 847 4.98 -17.87 -136.56
CA LEU A 847 3.76 -17.09 -136.74
C LEU A 847 3.45 -16.38 -135.42
N GLU A 848 3.58 -15.05 -135.42
CA GLU A 848 3.29 -14.16 -134.29
C GLU A 848 2.02 -13.37 -134.55
N VAL A 849 1.19 -13.23 -133.52
CA VAL A 849 -0.03 -12.44 -133.59
C VAL A 849 -0.17 -11.57 -132.34
N GLU A 850 -0.29 -10.27 -132.58
CA GLU A 850 -0.47 -9.25 -131.56
C GLU A 850 -1.78 -8.49 -131.83
N GLU A 851 -2.61 -8.35 -130.79
CA GLU A 851 -3.76 -7.47 -130.82
C GLU A 851 -3.30 -6.04 -130.51
N ARG A 852 -3.55 -5.11 -131.44
CA ARG A 852 -3.22 -3.69 -131.25
C ARG A 852 -4.48 -2.84 -131.40
N LYS A 853 -4.60 -1.79 -130.58
CA LYS A 853 -5.55 -0.73 -130.88
C LYS A 853 -5.20 -0.09 -132.23
N ARG A 854 -6.24 0.17 -133.02
CA ARG A 854 -6.14 0.61 -134.42
C ARG A 854 -5.37 1.90 -134.58
#